data_AF-A0A496VNP0-F1
#
_entry.id   AF-A0A496VNP0-F1
#
_cell.length_a   1.000
_cell.length_b   1.000
_cell.length_c   1.000
_cell.angle_alpha   90.00
_cell.angle_beta   90.00
_cell.angle_gamma   90.00
#
_symmetry.space_group_name_H-M   'P 1'
#
loop_
_entity.id
_entity.type
_entity.pdbx_description
1 polymer ?
#
loop_
_entity_poly.entity_id
_entity_poly.type
_entity_poly.pdbx_seq_one_letter_code
_entity_poly.pdbx_strand_id
1 'polypeptide(L)'
;SVIEELFDYELGRGVSATQVLLEANAQQIPIYAITAENIDTVLPLLAVSQEVKTDIINGIHAGQHAIVPQREIQHGNWQGSGYIIQDSITGAGAYLLEGGLNGGALEGLSCDASKNPMAALINMVIQVMELYFNIVAMISFGSFALAAVALIAFRVMVKTLLKAVVKKQIKKKGAKKRKKKKRTECDCDKKKTRKSKGKTGKNECEPELKLVSVEFLNDLKIYKDQVGQAPLITGPEWVDTAPYDGKPETNERVAYVKGTSLKFEAEFKLTELPSESEGKLAKIRSEVSFEGANNVQENETLEPKSIRLKKEGDTFTYKGTIALNSKQVQFFNPMKIKWKITSVYGKQSFETEHQVYVTFKKPFLEFNGFLQDLNTLYLTSLHLATSNAGAEKESEVINNTWKHFKEKRVKTWGDPPGKTKRRLSYYKRGKGFVGTCDASSLETFLIQQDKQSGECGAFAKLFMAALAANGIQSEYVTISASDGQKFLVNNWRFNEATLWEQESDYKWKLTLYGETTTGNLTVICGMVPNQYDRNKYPMPLGNYKDLDSLSGIMGQNEFDPSEKVFDFHFIVKVPVSSGAIYYDPSYGVTYAGGNKFLAAMNFEKDAIAGYAKAQDKKHPGHPYRCAFKARKPQDASGNYINNIHFDK
;
A
#
# COMPACT_ATOMS: atom_id res chain seq x y z
N SER A 1 -31.93 -18.59 5.35
CA SER A 1 -30.89 -17.59 5.00
C SER A 1 -31.09 -17.06 3.59
N VAL A 2 -30.66 -15.81 3.31
CA VAL A 2 -30.63 -15.19 1.96
C VAL A 2 -29.95 -16.08 0.92
N ILE A 3 -28.95 -16.86 1.32
CA ILE A 3 -28.26 -17.82 0.43
C ILE A 3 -29.18 -19.02 0.08
N GLU A 4 -29.97 -19.51 1.03
CA GLU A 4 -30.91 -20.62 0.76
C GLU A 4 -32.04 -20.17 -0.17
N GLU A 5 -32.52 -18.93 -0.01
CA GLU A 5 -33.52 -18.31 -0.88
C GLU A 5 -32.95 -18.01 -2.28
N LEU A 6 -31.68 -17.62 -2.37
CA LEU A 6 -30.99 -17.36 -3.64
C LEU A 6 -30.71 -18.65 -4.44
N PHE A 7 -30.54 -19.79 -3.77
CA PHE A 7 -30.11 -21.06 -4.38
C PHE A 7 -31.14 -22.21 -4.25
N ASP A 8 -32.37 -21.92 -3.83
CA ASP A 8 -33.50 -22.88 -3.74
C ASP A 8 -33.20 -24.12 -2.86
N TYR A 9 -32.48 -23.93 -1.75
CA TYR A 9 -32.19 -24.99 -0.77
C TYR A 9 -33.35 -25.17 0.22
N GLU A 10 -33.42 -26.34 0.89
CA GLU A 10 -34.34 -26.56 2.02
C GLU A 10 -34.17 -25.44 3.07
N LEU A 11 -35.23 -24.66 3.28
CA LEU A 11 -35.25 -23.53 4.21
C LEU A 11 -35.02 -24.01 5.66
N GLY A 12 -34.04 -23.40 6.35
CA GLY A 12 -33.88 -23.53 7.80
C GLY A 12 -32.59 -24.19 8.29
N ARG A 13 -31.55 -24.31 7.47
CA ARG A 13 -30.24 -24.86 7.89
C ARG A 13 -29.11 -23.81 7.94
N GLY A 14 -29.23 -22.73 7.17
CA GLY A 14 -28.23 -21.69 7.02
C GLY A 14 -28.51 -20.50 7.93
N VAL A 15 -27.52 -20.14 8.74
CA VAL A 15 -27.52 -18.94 9.58
C VAL A 15 -26.70 -17.82 8.90
N SER A 16 -27.17 -16.58 8.98
CA SER A 16 -26.45 -15.38 8.53
C SER A 16 -26.71 -14.22 9.50
N ALA A 17 -25.82 -13.23 9.56
CA ALA A 17 -25.98 -12.09 10.47
C ALA A 17 -27.34 -11.39 10.29
N THR A 18 -27.78 -11.19 9.05
CA THR A 18 -29.08 -10.59 8.73
C THR A 18 -30.24 -11.47 9.16
N GLN A 19 -30.13 -12.79 9.01
CA GLN A 19 -31.16 -13.75 9.47
C GLN A 19 -31.30 -13.69 11.00
N VAL A 20 -30.18 -13.62 11.71
CA VAL A 20 -30.16 -13.51 13.17
C VAL A 20 -30.80 -12.20 13.64
N LEU A 21 -30.48 -11.08 13.00
CA LEU A 21 -31.11 -9.79 13.30
C LEU A 21 -32.62 -9.81 13.02
N LEU A 22 -33.06 -10.46 11.93
CA LEU A 22 -34.47 -10.61 11.61
C LEU A 22 -35.21 -11.45 12.66
N GLU A 23 -34.63 -12.56 13.08
CA GLU A 23 -35.18 -13.45 14.12
C GLU A 23 -35.21 -12.79 15.49
N ALA A 24 -34.17 -12.04 15.86
CA ALA A 24 -34.15 -11.24 17.08
C ALA A 24 -35.32 -10.24 17.09
N ASN A 25 -35.56 -9.53 15.99
CA ASN A 25 -36.68 -8.62 15.87
C ASN A 25 -38.04 -9.35 15.96
N ALA A 26 -38.18 -10.51 15.31
CA ALA A 26 -39.41 -11.32 15.38
C ALA A 26 -39.70 -11.86 16.79
N GLN A 27 -38.66 -12.14 17.57
CA GLN A 27 -38.74 -12.58 18.97
C GLN A 27 -38.84 -11.41 19.96
N GLN A 28 -39.01 -10.17 19.47
CA GLN A 28 -39.06 -8.95 20.28
C GLN A 28 -37.81 -8.74 21.16
N ILE A 29 -36.66 -9.24 20.70
CA ILE A 29 -35.36 -8.97 21.33
C ILE A 29 -34.87 -7.60 20.82
N PRO A 30 -34.59 -6.63 21.71
CA PRO A 30 -34.10 -5.32 21.28
C PRO A 30 -32.83 -5.42 20.44
N ILE A 31 -32.76 -4.66 19.35
CA ILE A 31 -31.57 -4.53 18.51
C ILE A 31 -31.00 -3.14 18.74
N TYR A 32 -29.74 -3.09 19.16
CA TYR A 32 -29.06 -1.85 19.46
C TYR A 32 -28.17 -1.40 18.30
N ALA A 33 -28.26 -0.10 17.98
CA ALA A 33 -27.24 0.61 17.23
C ALA A 33 -26.26 1.24 18.21
N ILE A 34 -25.03 0.75 18.20
CA ILE A 34 -23.96 1.15 19.12
C ILE A 34 -23.01 2.08 18.38
N THR A 35 -22.72 3.23 18.99
CA THR A 35 -21.82 4.26 18.48
C THR A 35 -20.84 4.67 19.59
N ALA A 36 -19.88 5.53 19.27
CA ALA A 36 -18.93 6.05 20.26
C ALA A 36 -19.64 6.82 21.39
N GLU A 37 -20.80 7.40 21.12
CA GLU A 37 -21.57 8.21 22.07
C GLU A 37 -22.36 7.38 23.08
N ASN A 38 -22.68 6.11 22.79
CA ASN A 38 -23.56 5.30 23.63
C ASN A 38 -22.97 3.96 24.08
N ILE A 39 -21.77 3.57 23.61
CA ILE A 39 -21.15 2.28 23.90
C ILE A 39 -21.08 1.97 25.39
N ASP A 40 -20.71 2.93 26.24
CA ASP A 40 -20.56 2.73 27.68
C ASP A 40 -21.90 2.42 28.37
N THR A 41 -23.01 2.84 27.78
CA THR A 41 -24.37 2.62 28.30
C THR A 41 -25.02 1.36 27.74
N VAL A 42 -24.73 1.02 26.48
CA VAL A 42 -25.40 -0.07 25.77
C VAL A 42 -24.64 -1.39 25.90
N LEU A 43 -23.31 -1.37 25.87
CA LEU A 43 -22.48 -2.57 25.92
C LEU A 43 -22.71 -3.43 27.19
N PRO A 44 -22.94 -2.85 28.39
CA PRO A 44 -23.28 -3.64 29.58
C PRO A 44 -24.65 -4.33 29.50
N LEU A 45 -25.58 -3.83 28.67
CA LEU A 45 -26.91 -4.40 28.49
C LEU A 45 -26.92 -5.63 27.59
N LEU A 46 -25.82 -5.91 26.89
CA LEU A 46 -25.73 -7.03 25.96
C LEU A 46 -25.38 -8.34 26.69
N ALA A 47 -26.25 -9.34 26.55
CA ALA A 47 -26.03 -10.73 26.92
C ALA A 47 -25.58 -11.55 25.69
N VAL A 48 -24.45 -11.14 25.11
CA VAL A 48 -23.72 -11.82 24.03
C VAL A 48 -22.31 -12.15 24.49
N SER A 49 -21.60 -13.05 23.81
CA SER A 49 -20.25 -13.42 24.22
C SER A 49 -19.24 -12.27 24.22
N GLN A 50 -18.14 -12.52 24.92
CA GLN A 50 -17.04 -11.56 25.04
C GLN A 50 -16.34 -11.30 23.71
N GLU A 51 -16.35 -12.25 22.78
CA GLU A 51 -15.84 -12.09 21.41
C GLU A 51 -16.62 -10.98 20.70
N VAL A 52 -17.95 -11.10 20.65
CA VAL A 52 -18.85 -10.11 20.03
C VAL A 52 -18.68 -8.74 20.67
N LYS A 53 -18.58 -8.66 22.00
CA LYS A 53 -18.31 -7.39 22.69
C LYS A 53 -16.98 -6.78 22.31
N THR A 54 -15.94 -7.60 22.17
CA THR A 54 -14.59 -7.14 21.78
C THR A 54 -14.60 -6.62 20.34
N ASP A 55 -15.29 -7.29 19.43
CA ASP A 55 -15.41 -6.86 18.04
C ASP A 55 -16.18 -5.54 17.94
N ILE A 56 -17.27 -5.38 18.69
CA ILE A 56 -18.01 -4.11 18.79
C ILE A 56 -17.09 -3.00 19.28
N ILE A 57 -16.38 -3.19 20.40
CA ILE A 57 -15.44 -2.20 20.94
C ILE A 57 -14.40 -1.80 19.87
N ASN A 58 -13.80 -2.78 19.20
CA ASN A 58 -12.80 -2.54 18.17
C ASN A 58 -13.39 -1.76 16.97
N GLY A 59 -14.60 -2.11 16.54
CA GLY A 59 -15.32 -1.40 15.48
C GLY A 59 -15.62 0.05 15.84
N ILE A 60 -16.16 0.29 17.05
CA ILE A 60 -16.41 1.65 17.54
C ILE A 60 -15.11 2.45 17.64
N HIS A 61 -14.03 1.86 18.16
CA HIS A 61 -12.71 2.49 18.20
C HIS A 61 -12.13 2.78 16.81
N ALA A 62 -12.53 2.03 15.78
CA ALA A 62 -12.16 2.29 14.39
C ALA A 62 -13.02 3.38 13.72
N GLY A 63 -13.94 4.02 14.46
CA GLY A 63 -14.86 5.05 13.97
C GLY A 63 -16.07 4.49 13.23
N GLN A 64 -16.38 3.20 13.43
CA GLN A 64 -17.56 2.53 12.87
C GLN A 64 -18.70 2.53 13.89
N HIS A 65 -19.89 2.12 13.48
CA HIS A 65 -21.00 1.79 14.38
C HIS A 65 -21.32 0.30 14.29
N ALA A 66 -21.94 -0.24 15.33
CA ALA A 66 -22.34 -1.65 15.37
C ALA A 66 -23.86 -1.81 15.49
N ILE A 67 -24.41 -2.87 14.91
CA ILE A 67 -25.82 -3.27 15.05
C ILE A 67 -25.83 -4.69 15.59
N VAL A 68 -26.41 -4.89 16.78
CA VAL A 68 -26.33 -6.16 17.51
C VAL A 68 -27.62 -6.40 18.31
N PRO A 69 -28.15 -7.63 18.38
CA PRO A 69 -29.26 -7.93 19.28
C PRO A 69 -28.80 -7.90 20.75
N GLN A 70 -29.73 -7.61 21.67
CA GLN A 70 -29.44 -7.54 23.09
C GLN A 70 -28.86 -8.84 23.65
N ARG A 71 -29.23 -9.99 23.08
CA ARG A 71 -28.77 -11.31 23.52
C ARG A 71 -28.63 -12.26 22.34
N GLU A 72 -27.89 -13.34 22.56
CA GLU A 72 -27.79 -14.44 21.61
C GLU A 72 -29.17 -15.05 21.30
N ILE A 73 -29.32 -15.60 20.11
CA ILE A 73 -30.54 -16.27 19.66
C ILE A 73 -30.28 -17.75 19.40
N GLN A 74 -31.34 -18.55 19.49
CA GLN A 74 -31.32 -19.95 19.08
C GLN A 74 -31.88 -20.07 17.65
N HIS A 75 -31.07 -20.60 16.72
CA HIS A 75 -31.46 -20.93 15.35
C HIS A 75 -31.16 -22.40 15.06
N GLY A 76 -32.17 -23.26 15.09
CA GLY A 76 -31.97 -24.71 14.98
C GLY A 76 -31.04 -25.22 16.10
N ASN A 77 -29.90 -25.82 15.72
CA ASN A 77 -28.87 -26.31 16.65
C ASN A 77 -27.77 -25.27 16.96
N TRP A 78 -27.82 -24.09 16.35
CA TRP A 78 -26.83 -23.04 16.56
C TRP A 78 -27.36 -22.01 17.56
N GLN A 79 -26.52 -21.62 18.52
CA GLN A 79 -26.78 -20.54 19.47
C GLN A 79 -25.67 -19.51 19.34
N GLY A 80 -26.03 -18.25 19.17
CA GLY A 80 -25.06 -17.16 19.08
C GLY A 80 -25.69 -15.85 18.62
N SER A 81 -24.86 -14.83 18.43
CA SER A 81 -25.25 -13.52 17.94
C SER A 81 -24.78 -13.28 16.50
N GLY A 82 -25.63 -12.60 15.74
CA GLY A 82 -25.33 -12.07 14.42
C GLY A 82 -25.37 -10.56 14.50
N TYR A 83 -24.31 -9.90 14.04
CA TYR A 83 -24.11 -8.48 14.24
C TYR A 83 -23.38 -7.85 13.05
N ILE A 84 -23.51 -6.53 12.93
CA ILE A 84 -22.92 -5.76 11.83
C ILE A 84 -21.98 -4.73 12.44
N ILE A 85 -20.80 -4.56 11.84
CA ILE A 85 -19.89 -3.42 12.11
C ILE A 85 -19.72 -2.66 10.82
N GLN A 86 -20.15 -1.39 10.79
CA GLN A 86 -20.27 -0.61 9.55
C GLN A 86 -19.70 0.80 9.68
N ASP A 87 -18.95 1.21 8.67
CA ASP A 87 -18.51 2.60 8.50
C ASP A 87 -19.71 3.46 8.02
N SER A 88 -20.08 4.44 8.84
CA SER A 88 -21.26 5.30 8.62
C SER A 88 -21.12 6.25 7.42
N ILE A 89 -19.89 6.47 6.92
CA ILE A 89 -19.59 7.43 5.85
C ILE A 89 -19.57 6.72 4.49
N THR A 90 -18.97 5.54 4.43
CA THR A 90 -18.76 4.78 3.19
C THR A 90 -19.81 3.69 2.95
N GLY A 91 -20.53 3.29 4.00
CA GLY A 91 -21.47 2.17 3.96
C GLY A 91 -20.81 0.79 3.95
N ALA A 92 -19.46 0.72 3.96
CA ALA A 92 -18.74 -0.54 4.05
C ALA A 92 -18.94 -1.17 5.44
N GLY A 93 -19.41 -2.42 5.49
CA GLY A 93 -19.67 -3.11 6.75
C GLY A 93 -19.41 -4.61 6.69
N ALA A 94 -18.96 -5.16 7.81
CA ALA A 94 -18.81 -6.58 8.02
C ALA A 94 -20.09 -7.13 8.66
N TYR A 95 -20.62 -8.21 8.08
CA TYR A 95 -21.77 -8.96 8.58
C TYR A 95 -21.23 -10.21 9.24
N LEU A 96 -21.36 -10.28 10.56
CA LEU A 96 -20.64 -11.22 11.41
C LEU A 96 -21.61 -12.10 12.19
N LEU A 97 -21.17 -13.32 12.44
CA LEU A 97 -21.73 -14.37 13.26
C LEU A 97 -20.68 -14.69 14.31
N GLU A 98 -21.16 -14.85 15.52
CA GLU A 98 -20.42 -15.35 16.65
C GLU A 98 -19.84 -16.75 16.37
N GLY A 99 -18.62 -17.00 16.84
CA GLY A 99 -17.87 -18.23 16.56
C GLY A 99 -17.18 -18.27 15.20
N GLY A 100 -17.09 -17.13 14.50
CA GLY A 100 -16.25 -16.98 13.30
C GLY A 100 -16.76 -17.69 12.05
N LEU A 101 -18.05 -18.05 11.99
CA LEU A 101 -18.71 -18.67 10.81
C LEU A 101 -18.96 -17.67 9.65
N ASN A 102 -18.09 -16.67 9.54
CA ASN A 102 -18.23 -15.51 8.69
C ASN A 102 -17.72 -15.80 7.29
N GLY A 103 -18.66 -16.09 6.39
CA GLY A 103 -18.37 -16.57 5.04
C GLY A 103 -18.15 -18.08 5.05
N GLY A 104 -18.88 -18.80 4.20
CA GLY A 104 -18.77 -20.25 4.11
C GLY A 104 -17.34 -20.69 3.83
N ALA A 105 -16.65 -21.18 4.86
CA ALA A 105 -15.41 -21.92 4.70
C ALA A 105 -15.76 -23.32 4.18
N LEU A 106 -15.94 -23.44 2.87
CA LEU A 106 -15.64 -24.68 2.18
C LEU A 106 -14.11 -24.79 2.12
N GLU A 107 -13.52 -25.32 3.19
CA GLU A 107 -12.17 -25.85 3.14
C GLU A 107 -12.10 -26.85 1.97
N GLY A 108 -11.39 -26.49 0.91
CA GLY A 108 -10.89 -27.47 -0.07
C GLY A 108 -11.49 -27.49 -1.47
N LEU A 109 -12.32 -26.53 -1.89
CA LEU A 109 -12.73 -26.42 -3.31
C LEU A 109 -12.59 -24.99 -3.82
N SER A 110 -11.37 -24.57 -4.12
CA SER A 110 -11.17 -23.51 -5.12
C SER A 110 -11.67 -24.03 -6.47
N CYS A 111 -12.54 -23.25 -7.12
CA CYS A 111 -12.99 -23.50 -8.48
C CYS A 111 -11.85 -23.28 -9.49
N ASP A 112 -10.84 -24.16 -9.47
CA ASP A 112 -9.84 -24.30 -10.53
C ASP A 112 -9.49 -25.76 -10.84
N ALA A 113 -10.08 -26.73 -10.13
CA ALA A 113 -9.83 -28.15 -10.33
C ALA A 113 -10.64 -28.79 -11.48
N SER A 114 -11.05 -28.02 -12.51
CA SER A 114 -11.89 -28.55 -13.59
C SER A 114 -11.32 -28.39 -15.00
N LYS A 115 -9.99 -28.48 -15.20
CA LYS A 115 -9.44 -28.61 -16.58
C LYS A 115 -8.34 -29.65 -16.83
N ASN A 116 -7.70 -30.25 -15.81
CA ASN A 116 -6.83 -31.43 -16.04
C ASN A 116 -6.48 -32.18 -14.72
N PRO A 117 -7.15 -33.30 -14.38
CA PRO A 117 -6.89 -34.04 -13.13
C PRO A 117 -5.46 -34.63 -13.04
N MET A 118 -4.78 -34.82 -14.17
CA MET A 118 -3.40 -35.31 -14.21
C MET A 118 -2.36 -34.25 -13.83
N ALA A 119 -2.64 -32.95 -14.02
CA ALA A 119 -1.68 -31.88 -13.71
C ALA A 119 -1.61 -31.60 -12.19
N ALA A 120 -2.74 -31.70 -11.50
CA ALA A 120 -2.82 -31.58 -10.05
C ALA A 120 -2.06 -32.73 -9.34
N LEU A 121 -2.21 -33.96 -9.83
CA LEU A 121 -1.47 -35.12 -9.33
C LEU A 121 0.04 -34.98 -9.53
N ILE A 122 0.48 -34.48 -10.68
CA ILE A 122 1.91 -34.27 -10.97
C ILE A 122 2.50 -33.18 -10.05
N ASN A 123 1.78 -32.08 -9.82
CA ASN A 123 2.25 -31.02 -8.92
C ASN A 123 2.30 -31.47 -7.46
N MET A 124 1.33 -32.27 -7.01
CA MET A 124 1.35 -32.85 -5.65
C MET A 124 2.56 -33.78 -5.47
N VAL A 125 2.87 -34.64 -6.45
CA VAL A 125 4.05 -35.51 -6.41
C VAL A 125 5.36 -34.72 -6.45
N ILE A 126 5.45 -33.65 -7.25
CA ILE A 126 6.63 -32.78 -7.29
C ILE A 126 6.87 -32.12 -5.93
N GLN A 127 5.82 -31.61 -5.27
CA GLN A 127 5.97 -30.97 -3.96
C GLN A 127 6.42 -31.95 -2.87
N VAL A 128 5.91 -33.19 -2.90
CA VAL A 128 6.33 -34.24 -1.96
C VAL A 128 7.79 -34.65 -2.20
N MET A 129 8.21 -34.75 -3.46
CA MET A 129 9.60 -35.09 -3.81
C MET A 129 10.58 -33.95 -3.48
N GLU A 130 10.17 -32.68 -3.63
CA GLU A 130 10.97 -31.52 -3.20
C GLU A 130 11.15 -31.47 -1.68
N LEU A 131 10.09 -31.77 -0.92
CA LEU A 131 10.16 -31.85 0.54
C LEU A 131 11.09 -32.98 0.99
N TYR A 132 10.99 -34.16 0.37
CA TYR A 132 11.87 -35.30 0.65
C TYR A 132 13.34 -34.98 0.35
N PHE A 133 13.62 -34.34 -0.79
CA PHE A 133 14.99 -33.98 -1.17
C PHE A 133 15.60 -32.92 -0.26
N ASN A 134 14.81 -31.94 0.19
CA ASN A 134 15.25 -30.93 1.17
C ASN A 134 15.62 -31.56 2.53
N ILE A 135 14.85 -32.56 2.98
CA ILE A 135 15.12 -33.28 4.22
C ILE A 135 16.44 -34.09 4.09
N VAL A 136 16.65 -34.79 2.98
CA VAL A 136 17.87 -35.57 2.74
C VAL A 136 19.11 -34.67 2.57
N ALA A 137 18.96 -33.53 1.89
CA ALA A 137 20.05 -32.57 1.71
C ALA A 137 20.49 -31.92 3.03
N MET A 138 19.56 -31.62 3.95
CA MET A 138 19.88 -31.11 5.29
C MET A 138 20.65 -32.11 6.15
N ILE A 139 20.43 -33.41 5.95
CA ILE A 139 21.11 -34.47 6.71
C ILE A 139 22.52 -34.74 6.14
N SER A 140 22.76 -34.46 4.86
CA SER A 140 23.93 -34.99 4.12
C SER A 140 25.07 -33.99 3.86
N PHE A 141 24.79 -32.68 3.79
CA PHE A 141 25.81 -31.68 3.40
C PHE A 141 25.78 -30.48 4.35
N GLY A 142 26.64 -30.52 5.38
CA GLY A 142 26.75 -29.49 6.42
C GLY A 142 27.24 -28.09 5.97
N SER A 143 26.96 -27.64 4.74
CA SER A 143 27.15 -26.24 4.34
C SER A 143 26.26 -25.83 3.15
N PHE A 144 25.54 -24.71 3.32
CA PHE A 144 24.45 -24.22 2.45
C PHE A 144 24.88 -23.79 1.03
N ALA A 145 26.16 -23.50 0.79
CA ALA A 145 26.60 -22.84 -0.45
C ALA A 145 26.64 -23.76 -1.68
N LEU A 146 26.94 -25.05 -1.51
CA LEU A 146 27.02 -26.01 -2.63
C LEU A 146 25.65 -26.59 -3.03
N ALA A 147 24.70 -26.64 -2.10
CA ALA A 147 23.35 -27.14 -2.34
C ALA A 147 22.56 -26.25 -3.31
N ALA A 148 22.75 -24.92 -3.25
CA ALA A 148 22.03 -23.96 -4.10
C ALA A 148 22.40 -24.08 -5.60
N VAL A 149 23.67 -24.35 -5.91
CA VAL A 149 24.15 -24.48 -7.30
C VAL A 149 23.65 -25.79 -7.94
N ALA A 150 23.65 -26.88 -7.17
CA ALA A 150 23.07 -28.16 -7.60
C ALA A 150 21.55 -28.07 -7.85
N LEU A 151 20.83 -27.29 -7.04
CA LEU A 151 19.38 -27.05 -7.17
C LEU A 151 19.01 -26.30 -8.45
N ILE A 152 19.82 -25.31 -8.85
CA ILE A 152 19.61 -24.56 -10.09
C ILE A 152 19.88 -25.47 -11.31
N ALA A 153 20.95 -26.25 -11.29
CA ALA A 153 21.27 -27.19 -12.37
C ALA A 153 20.19 -28.27 -12.52
N PHE A 154 19.69 -28.82 -11.41
CA PHE A 154 18.61 -29.80 -11.40
C PHE A 154 17.28 -29.22 -11.91
N ARG A 155 16.93 -27.99 -11.51
CA ARG A 155 15.73 -27.28 -12.01
C ARG A 155 15.75 -27.07 -13.52
N VAL A 156 16.93 -26.76 -14.08
CA VAL A 156 17.10 -26.59 -15.53
C VAL A 156 16.99 -27.94 -16.25
N MET A 157 17.60 -29.00 -15.71
CA MET A 157 17.55 -30.35 -16.29
C MET A 157 16.13 -30.95 -16.26
N VAL A 158 15.39 -30.76 -15.17
CA VAL A 158 14.00 -31.24 -15.04
C VAL A 158 13.08 -30.48 -16.01
N LYS A 159 13.24 -29.16 -16.16
CA LYS A 159 12.46 -28.36 -17.13
C LYS A 159 12.74 -28.76 -18.58
N THR A 160 13.97 -29.10 -18.94
CA THR A 160 14.31 -29.55 -20.30
C THR A 160 13.77 -30.95 -20.59
N LEU A 161 13.84 -31.87 -19.62
CA LEU A 161 13.25 -33.21 -19.75
C LEU A 161 11.71 -33.17 -19.83
N LEU A 162 11.04 -32.33 -19.05
CA LEU A 162 9.58 -32.13 -19.12
C LEU A 162 9.14 -31.57 -20.48
N LYS A 163 9.86 -30.57 -21.03
CA LYS A 163 9.60 -30.06 -22.38
C LYS A 163 9.76 -31.16 -23.44
N ALA A 164 10.76 -32.03 -23.31
CA ALA A 164 10.98 -33.14 -24.24
C ALA A 164 9.86 -34.21 -24.15
N VAL A 165 9.40 -34.55 -22.94
CA VAL A 165 8.34 -35.53 -22.71
C VAL A 165 6.98 -35.02 -23.21
N VAL A 166 6.65 -33.74 -22.95
CA VAL A 166 5.41 -33.11 -23.43
C VAL A 166 5.38 -33.05 -24.97
N LYS A 167 6.51 -32.70 -25.61
CA LYS A 167 6.63 -32.69 -27.09
C LYS A 167 6.47 -34.09 -27.69
N LYS A 168 6.87 -35.15 -26.97
CA LYS A 168 6.71 -36.56 -27.39
C LYS A 168 5.27 -37.07 -27.19
N GLN A 169 4.56 -36.58 -26.19
CA GLN A 169 3.14 -36.90 -25.93
C GLN A 169 2.19 -36.21 -26.93
N ILE A 170 2.47 -34.98 -27.34
CA ILE A 170 1.71 -34.26 -28.38
C ILE A 170 1.86 -34.97 -29.75
N LYS A 171 3.06 -35.46 -30.09
CA LYS A 171 3.28 -36.27 -31.32
C LYS A 171 2.54 -37.62 -31.32
N LYS A 172 2.31 -38.24 -30.15
CA LYS A 172 1.58 -39.53 -30.06
C LYS A 172 0.05 -39.37 -30.10
N LYS A 173 -0.50 -38.23 -29.68
CA LYS A 173 -1.96 -37.98 -29.71
C LYS A 173 -2.48 -37.46 -31.07
N GLY A 174 -1.60 -37.02 -31.97
CA GLY A 174 -1.96 -36.66 -33.35
C GLY A 174 -2.16 -37.85 -34.31
N ALA A 175 -1.83 -39.08 -33.90
CA ALA A 175 -1.87 -40.26 -34.76
C ALA A 175 -2.95 -41.27 -34.31
N LYS A 176 -4.23 -40.88 -34.34
CA LYS A 176 -5.41 -41.75 -34.52
C LYS A 176 -6.73 -40.96 -34.36
N LYS A 177 -7.23 -40.39 -35.46
CA LYS A 177 -8.67 -40.31 -35.72
C LYS A 177 -8.96 -40.31 -37.23
N ARG A 178 -9.48 -41.47 -37.65
CA ARG A 178 -10.29 -41.85 -38.83
C ARG A 178 -10.50 -40.84 -39.96
N LYS A 179 -10.16 -41.30 -41.17
CA LYS A 179 -10.70 -40.87 -42.48
C LYS A 179 -12.21 -40.59 -42.42
N LYS A 180 -12.61 -39.37 -42.77
CA LYS A 180 -13.94 -39.10 -43.36
C LYS A 180 -13.78 -38.07 -44.48
N LYS A 181 -14.01 -38.58 -45.70
CA LYS A 181 -14.33 -37.96 -47.00
C LYS A 181 -13.78 -36.55 -47.32
N LYS A 182 -12.89 -36.52 -48.33
CA LYS A 182 -12.58 -35.41 -49.23
C LYS A 182 -13.85 -34.63 -49.58
N ARG A 183 -13.86 -33.32 -49.32
CA ARG A 183 -14.61 -32.34 -50.12
C ARG A 183 -13.58 -31.33 -50.61
N THR A 184 -13.11 -31.56 -51.82
CA THR A 184 -12.43 -30.57 -52.66
C THR A 184 -13.51 -29.65 -53.19
N GLU A 185 -13.55 -28.40 -52.72
CA GLU A 185 -13.99 -27.20 -53.45
C GLU A 185 -13.95 -26.02 -52.50
N CYS A 186 -12.87 -25.23 -52.56
CA CYS A 186 -12.94 -23.81 -52.28
C CYS A 186 -13.09 -23.16 -53.65
N ASP A 187 -14.34 -22.97 -54.07
CA ASP A 187 -14.65 -22.15 -55.24
C ASP A 187 -14.75 -20.71 -54.74
N CYS A 188 -13.69 -19.93 -54.98
CA CYS A 188 -13.71 -18.49 -54.76
C CYS A 188 -14.52 -17.86 -55.90
N ASP A 189 -15.84 -17.86 -55.77
CA ASP A 189 -16.72 -17.36 -56.82
C ASP A 189 -16.63 -15.82 -56.92
N LYS A 190 -15.86 -15.37 -57.92
CA LYS A 190 -15.82 -13.99 -58.40
C LYS A 190 -17.14 -13.66 -59.12
N LYS A 191 -18.22 -13.39 -58.37
CA LYS A 191 -19.36 -12.52 -58.73
C LYS A 191 -20.57 -12.80 -57.82
N LYS A 192 -20.65 -12.14 -56.66
CA LYS A 192 -21.97 -11.76 -56.09
C LYS A 192 -21.97 -10.32 -55.61
N THR A 193 -22.71 -9.53 -56.37
CA THR A 193 -23.16 -8.17 -56.15
C THR A 193 -23.72 -7.89 -54.75
N ARG A 194 -23.33 -6.73 -54.22
CA ARG A 194 -24.02 -5.88 -53.22
C ARG A 194 -25.36 -6.42 -52.69
N LYS A 195 -25.39 -6.85 -51.42
CA LYS A 195 -26.51 -6.61 -50.48
C LYS A 195 -25.98 -6.40 -49.06
N SER A 196 -26.70 -5.60 -48.29
CA SER A 196 -26.28 -4.82 -47.13
C SER A 196 -26.01 -5.59 -45.83
N LYS A 197 -24.98 -5.12 -45.12
CA LYS A 197 -24.76 -5.01 -43.65
C LYS A 197 -25.64 -5.88 -42.72
N GLY A 198 -24.98 -6.82 -42.03
CA GLY A 198 -25.25 -7.19 -40.64
C GLY A 198 -23.97 -6.97 -39.83
N LYS A 199 -24.07 -6.31 -38.66
CA LYS A 199 -22.94 -6.04 -37.74
C LYS A 199 -22.41 -7.37 -37.16
N THR A 200 -21.10 -7.44 -36.96
CA THR A 200 -20.31 -8.47 -36.23
C THR A 200 -20.05 -9.83 -36.91
N GLY A 201 -19.60 -9.86 -38.17
CA GLY A 201 -18.95 -11.06 -38.75
C GLY A 201 -17.44 -10.84 -38.91
N LYS A 202 -16.60 -11.61 -38.22
CA LYS A 202 -15.14 -11.70 -38.50
C LYS A 202 -14.97 -12.28 -39.91
N ASN A 203 -14.23 -11.60 -40.79
CA ASN A 203 -13.81 -12.20 -42.06
C ASN A 203 -12.71 -13.23 -41.76
N GLU A 204 -12.92 -14.50 -42.11
CA GLU A 204 -11.95 -15.61 -41.95
C GLU A 204 -10.70 -15.47 -42.86
N CYS A 205 -10.50 -14.31 -43.50
CA CYS A 205 -9.45 -14.05 -44.49
C CYS A 205 -8.51 -12.90 -44.10
N GLU A 206 -8.60 -12.36 -42.88
CA GLU A 206 -7.77 -11.25 -42.41
C GLU A 206 -6.70 -11.73 -41.42
N PRO A 207 -5.42 -11.32 -41.54
CA PRO A 207 -4.39 -11.65 -40.56
C PRO A 207 -4.71 -11.02 -39.19
N GLU A 208 -4.65 -11.81 -38.11
CA GLU A 208 -4.91 -11.33 -36.75
C GLU A 208 -3.61 -10.88 -36.06
N LEU A 209 -3.61 -9.64 -35.59
CA LEU A 209 -2.53 -9.07 -34.79
C LEU A 209 -2.99 -8.94 -33.35
N LYS A 210 -2.08 -9.22 -32.41
CA LYS A 210 -2.29 -8.97 -30.98
C LYS A 210 -1.20 -8.05 -30.47
N LEU A 211 -1.58 -7.05 -29.68
CA LEU A 211 -0.61 -6.26 -28.92
C LEU A 211 -0.07 -7.12 -27.78
N VAL A 212 1.25 -7.24 -27.69
CA VAL A 212 1.94 -8.08 -26.72
C VAL A 212 2.50 -7.25 -25.58
N SER A 213 3.12 -6.12 -25.91
CA SER A 213 3.71 -5.27 -24.88
C SER A 213 3.78 -3.81 -25.29
N VAL A 214 3.84 -2.93 -24.29
CA VAL A 214 4.13 -1.51 -24.42
C VAL A 214 5.22 -1.15 -23.42
N GLU A 215 6.31 -0.58 -23.91
CA GLU A 215 7.42 -0.06 -23.11
C GLU A 215 7.51 1.44 -23.32
N PHE A 216 7.43 2.19 -22.23
CA PHE A 216 7.67 3.62 -22.24
C PHE A 216 9.17 3.89 -22.06
N LEU A 217 9.71 4.82 -22.85
CA LEU A 217 11.14 5.13 -22.90
C LEU A 217 11.43 6.49 -22.28
N ASN A 218 12.66 6.66 -21.78
CA ASN A 218 13.15 7.89 -21.13
C ASN A 218 12.27 8.35 -19.96
N ASP A 219 11.61 7.41 -19.31
CA ASP A 219 10.92 7.64 -18.06
C ASP A 219 11.92 7.91 -16.93
N LEU A 220 11.41 8.46 -15.83
CA LEU A 220 12.17 8.59 -14.61
C LEU A 220 12.44 7.20 -14.04
N LYS A 221 13.64 6.99 -13.48
CA LYS A 221 13.97 5.74 -12.78
C LYS A 221 13.18 5.67 -11.48
N ILE A 222 12.23 4.74 -11.40
CA ILE A 222 11.34 4.58 -10.25
C ILE A 222 11.58 3.22 -9.61
N TYR A 223 11.65 3.22 -8.29
CA TYR A 223 11.79 2.02 -7.48
C TYR A 223 10.45 1.66 -6.86
N LYS A 224 10.08 0.39 -6.95
CA LYS A 224 9.00 -0.13 -6.12
C LYS A 224 9.46 -0.10 -4.68
N ASP A 225 8.54 0.05 -3.75
CA ASP A 225 8.78 -0.02 -2.32
C ASP A 225 7.83 -1.03 -1.68
N GLN A 226 7.91 -2.26 -2.21
CA GLN A 226 7.14 -3.40 -1.75
C GLN A 226 7.76 -4.01 -0.49
N VAL A 227 6.99 -4.81 0.20
CA VAL A 227 7.47 -5.48 1.42
C VAL A 227 8.78 -6.24 1.18
N GLY A 228 9.81 -5.90 1.96
CA GLY A 228 11.11 -6.56 2.01
C GLY A 228 12.10 -6.20 0.90
N GLN A 229 11.71 -5.45 -0.13
CA GLN A 229 12.61 -5.11 -1.24
C GLN A 229 12.17 -3.87 -2.01
N ALA A 230 13.14 -3.14 -2.56
CA ALA A 230 12.87 -2.03 -3.46
C ALA A 230 13.47 -2.22 -4.86
N PRO A 231 12.89 -3.05 -5.74
CA PRO A 231 13.42 -3.22 -7.08
C PRO A 231 13.12 -2.01 -7.99
N LEU A 232 14.08 -1.68 -8.83
CA LEU A 232 13.90 -0.76 -9.95
C LEU A 232 12.85 -1.32 -10.93
N ILE A 233 11.95 -0.47 -11.40
CA ILE A 233 11.04 -0.80 -12.51
C ILE A 233 11.84 -0.75 -13.82
N THR A 234 11.84 -1.85 -14.57
CA THR A 234 12.59 -1.97 -15.83
C THR A 234 11.82 -2.81 -16.85
N GLY A 235 12.04 -2.56 -18.13
CA GLY A 235 11.43 -3.31 -19.23
C GLY A 235 10.01 -2.82 -19.56
N PRO A 236 9.24 -3.61 -20.32
CA PRO A 236 7.91 -3.21 -20.74
C PRO A 236 6.98 -3.01 -19.54
N GLU A 237 6.29 -1.88 -19.53
CA GLU A 237 5.37 -1.52 -18.47
C GLU A 237 4.05 -2.28 -18.61
N TRP A 238 3.60 -2.53 -19.84
CA TRP A 238 2.41 -3.31 -20.12
C TRP A 238 2.78 -4.57 -20.90
N VAL A 239 2.35 -5.75 -20.45
CA VAL A 239 2.55 -7.03 -21.16
C VAL A 239 1.27 -7.86 -21.06
N ASP A 240 0.75 -8.31 -22.20
CA ASP A 240 -0.38 -9.24 -22.35
C ASP A 240 0.05 -10.43 -23.21
N THR A 241 0.13 -11.61 -22.61
CA THR A 241 0.46 -12.85 -23.30
C THR A 241 -0.79 -13.68 -23.59
N ALA A 242 -0.63 -14.83 -24.26
CA ALA A 242 -1.78 -15.61 -24.70
C ALA A 242 -2.71 -15.96 -23.50
N PRO A 243 -4.03 -15.64 -23.58
CA PRO A 243 -4.81 -15.54 -24.82
C PRO A 243 -4.93 -14.15 -25.47
N TYR A 244 -4.22 -13.12 -24.99
CA TYR A 244 -4.33 -11.73 -25.48
C TYR A 244 -5.73 -11.16 -25.26
N ASP A 245 -6.22 -11.26 -24.02
CA ASP A 245 -7.58 -10.86 -23.64
C ASP A 245 -7.65 -9.41 -23.13
N GLY A 246 -6.55 -8.66 -23.21
CA GLY A 246 -6.44 -7.30 -22.71
C GLY A 246 -6.26 -7.20 -21.19
N LYS A 247 -6.04 -8.33 -20.50
CA LYS A 247 -5.72 -8.37 -19.07
C LYS A 247 -4.23 -8.63 -18.90
N PRO A 248 -3.41 -7.56 -18.84
CA PRO A 248 -1.98 -7.73 -18.84
C PRO A 248 -1.47 -8.48 -17.60
N GLU A 249 -0.50 -9.38 -17.78
CA GLU A 249 0.22 -9.98 -16.65
C GLU A 249 1.17 -8.99 -15.97
N THR A 250 1.59 -7.94 -16.69
CA THR A 250 2.44 -6.87 -16.18
C THR A 250 1.80 -5.52 -16.49
N ASN A 251 1.57 -4.70 -15.45
CA ASN A 251 1.10 -3.33 -15.58
C ASN A 251 1.85 -2.45 -14.56
N GLU A 252 3.06 -2.05 -14.93
CA GLU A 252 3.94 -1.24 -14.11
C GLU A 252 3.61 0.25 -14.17
N ARG A 253 4.37 1.06 -13.45
CA ARG A 253 4.14 2.49 -13.32
C ARG A 253 5.29 3.22 -14.00
N VAL A 254 4.97 4.27 -14.72
CA VAL A 254 5.97 5.13 -15.39
C VAL A 254 5.80 6.57 -14.92
N ALA A 255 6.88 7.36 -15.01
CA ALA A 255 6.83 8.76 -14.60
C ALA A 255 7.64 9.67 -15.50
N TYR A 256 7.10 10.88 -15.66
CA TYR A 256 7.62 11.89 -16.58
C TYR A 256 7.55 13.27 -15.95
N VAL A 257 8.34 14.20 -16.47
CA VAL A 257 8.23 15.61 -16.10
C VAL A 257 7.15 16.27 -16.95
N LYS A 258 6.35 17.18 -16.37
CA LYS A 258 5.33 17.93 -17.11
C LYS A 258 5.90 18.60 -18.36
N GLY A 259 5.11 18.64 -19.43
CA GLY A 259 5.52 19.19 -20.73
C GLY A 259 6.55 18.36 -21.51
N THR A 260 6.87 17.14 -21.08
CA THR A 260 7.68 16.20 -21.88
C THR A 260 6.81 15.34 -22.80
N SER A 261 7.42 14.65 -23.76
CA SER A 261 6.71 13.69 -24.61
C SER A 261 6.99 12.26 -24.15
N LEU A 262 5.95 11.43 -24.09
CA LEU A 262 6.05 9.99 -23.86
C LEU A 262 6.58 9.32 -25.12
N LYS A 263 7.79 8.80 -25.06
CA LYS A 263 8.29 7.91 -26.11
C LYS A 263 7.94 6.49 -25.74
N PHE A 264 7.60 5.66 -26.71
CA PHE A 264 7.24 4.27 -26.43
C PHE A 264 7.67 3.31 -27.55
N GLU A 265 7.80 2.04 -27.19
CA GLU A 265 7.92 0.89 -28.07
C GLU A 265 6.77 -0.09 -27.80
N ALA A 266 5.96 -0.40 -28.81
CA ALA A 266 4.87 -1.35 -28.72
C ALA A 266 5.17 -2.59 -29.56
N GLU A 267 5.16 -3.77 -28.96
CA GLU A 267 5.35 -5.04 -29.67
C GLU A 267 4.00 -5.65 -30.02
N PHE A 268 3.85 -6.06 -31.27
CA PHE A 268 2.71 -6.82 -31.75
C PHE A 268 3.14 -8.18 -32.27
N LYS A 269 2.24 -9.15 -32.20
CA LYS A 269 2.44 -10.50 -32.70
C LYS A 269 1.35 -10.90 -33.66
N LEU A 270 1.76 -11.55 -34.74
CA LEU A 270 0.88 -12.16 -35.72
C LEU A 270 0.40 -13.53 -35.21
N THR A 271 -0.87 -13.66 -34.85
CA THR A 271 -1.44 -14.90 -34.31
C THR A 271 -2.11 -15.77 -35.36
N GLU A 272 -2.62 -15.17 -36.44
CA GLU A 272 -3.23 -15.88 -37.56
C GLU A 272 -2.75 -15.25 -38.88
N LEU A 273 -2.26 -16.07 -39.83
CA LEU A 273 -1.83 -15.60 -41.15
C LEU A 273 -2.52 -16.38 -42.28
N PRO A 274 -3.53 -15.79 -42.95
CA PRO A 274 -4.12 -16.37 -44.15
C PRO A 274 -3.08 -16.49 -45.27
N SER A 275 -3.07 -17.60 -46.02
CA SER A 275 -2.10 -17.86 -47.09
C SER A 275 -2.07 -16.78 -48.17
N GLU A 276 -3.20 -16.11 -48.42
CA GLU A 276 -3.29 -15.00 -49.38
C GLU A 276 -2.58 -13.73 -48.92
N SER A 277 -2.23 -13.63 -47.63
CA SER A 277 -1.64 -12.46 -46.99
C SER A 277 -0.13 -12.59 -46.77
N GLU A 278 0.43 -13.78 -47.00
CA GLU A 278 1.84 -14.10 -46.83
C GLU A 278 2.73 -13.28 -47.80
N GLY A 279 3.79 -12.65 -47.29
CA GLY A 279 4.74 -11.85 -48.04
C GLY A 279 4.30 -10.42 -48.39
N LYS A 280 3.04 -10.05 -48.14
CA LYS A 280 2.48 -8.73 -48.45
C LYS A 280 2.80 -7.68 -47.38
N LEU A 281 2.73 -6.41 -47.78
CA LEU A 281 3.03 -5.24 -46.95
C LEU A 281 1.76 -4.73 -46.23
N ALA A 282 1.78 -4.75 -44.90
CA ALA A 282 0.81 -4.06 -44.06
C ALA A 282 1.34 -2.67 -43.72
N LYS A 283 0.64 -1.62 -44.19
CA LYS A 283 0.78 -0.28 -43.61
C LYS A 283 0.06 -0.31 -42.27
N ILE A 284 0.62 0.28 -41.24
CA ILE A 284 0.00 0.43 -39.91
C ILE A 284 -0.14 1.92 -39.66
N ARG A 285 -1.37 2.38 -39.43
CA ARG A 285 -1.67 3.72 -38.91
C ARG A 285 -2.25 3.56 -37.53
N SER A 286 -1.61 4.15 -36.53
CA SER A 286 -2.05 4.19 -35.15
C SER A 286 -2.42 5.61 -34.75
N GLU A 287 -3.66 5.76 -34.31
CA GLU A 287 -4.15 6.95 -33.61
C GLU A 287 -4.15 6.61 -32.14
N VAL A 288 -3.50 7.45 -31.33
CA VAL A 288 -3.59 7.38 -29.87
C VAL A 288 -4.49 8.51 -29.40
N SER A 289 -5.51 8.16 -28.60
CA SER A 289 -6.39 9.11 -27.94
C SER A 289 -6.26 8.97 -26.43
N PHE A 290 -6.10 10.09 -25.71
CA PHE A 290 -6.00 10.13 -24.25
C PHE A 290 -7.35 10.46 -23.61
N GLU A 291 -7.61 9.87 -22.45
CA GLU A 291 -8.65 10.31 -21.53
C GLU A 291 -8.06 10.27 -20.12
N GLY A 292 -7.85 11.44 -19.53
CA GLY A 292 -7.30 11.61 -18.19
C GLY A 292 -8.23 12.41 -17.27
N ALA A 293 -7.95 12.41 -15.96
CA ALA A 293 -8.70 13.25 -15.02
C ALA A 293 -8.70 14.70 -15.51
N ASN A 294 -9.90 15.27 -15.67
CA ASN A 294 -10.24 16.57 -16.31
C ASN A 294 -10.63 16.54 -17.80
N ASN A 295 -10.99 15.40 -18.40
CA ASN A 295 -11.56 15.29 -19.77
C ASN A 295 -10.67 15.86 -20.89
N VAL A 296 -9.36 15.95 -20.69
CA VAL A 296 -8.43 16.36 -21.76
C VAL A 296 -8.35 15.22 -22.78
N GLN A 297 -8.92 15.44 -23.97
CA GLN A 297 -8.82 14.54 -25.11
C GLN A 297 -7.86 15.10 -26.13
N GLU A 298 -6.78 14.36 -26.37
CA GLU A 298 -5.83 14.67 -27.43
C GLU A 298 -5.66 13.47 -28.32
N ASN A 299 -5.54 13.73 -29.63
CA ASN A 299 -5.38 12.73 -30.65
C ASN A 299 -4.03 12.96 -31.32
N GLU A 300 -3.16 11.97 -31.27
CA GLU A 300 -1.92 11.98 -32.05
C GLU A 300 -1.96 10.88 -33.10
N THR A 301 -1.67 11.25 -34.35
CA THR A 301 -1.53 10.30 -35.45
C THR A 301 -0.06 9.93 -35.56
N LEU A 302 0.26 8.68 -35.27
CA LEU A 302 1.64 8.21 -35.31
C LEU A 302 2.07 7.91 -36.75
N GLU A 303 3.37 8.02 -37.04
CA GLU A 303 3.90 7.85 -38.42
C GLU A 303 3.62 6.45 -39.01
N PRO A 304 3.10 6.36 -40.24
CA PRO A 304 2.74 5.08 -40.83
C PRO A 304 3.96 4.18 -41.08
N LYS A 305 3.98 2.99 -40.47
CA LYS A 305 5.04 1.99 -40.68
C LYS A 305 4.58 0.88 -41.62
N SER A 306 5.50 0.41 -42.45
CA SER A 306 5.29 -0.60 -43.48
C SER A 306 5.94 -1.93 -43.07
N ILE A 307 5.17 -2.99 -42.84
CA ILE A 307 5.66 -4.27 -42.30
C ILE A 307 5.33 -5.40 -43.28
N ARG A 308 6.29 -6.30 -43.54
CA ARG A 308 6.04 -7.52 -44.33
C ARG A 308 5.65 -8.67 -43.41
N LEU A 309 4.47 -9.27 -43.64
CA LEU A 309 3.96 -10.42 -42.88
C LEU A 309 4.57 -11.70 -43.48
N LYS A 310 5.43 -12.44 -42.76
CA LYS A 310 6.11 -13.62 -43.33
C LYS A 310 5.58 -14.94 -42.79
N LYS A 311 5.38 -15.06 -41.48
CA LYS A 311 4.89 -16.31 -40.86
C LYS A 311 4.14 -16.05 -39.55
N GLU A 312 3.25 -16.96 -39.18
CA GLU A 312 2.61 -16.94 -37.87
C GLU A 312 3.64 -16.95 -36.73
N GLY A 313 3.36 -16.17 -35.70
CA GLY A 313 4.25 -15.96 -34.56
C GLY A 313 5.33 -14.89 -34.78
N ASP A 314 5.44 -14.30 -35.98
CA ASP A 314 6.30 -13.13 -36.19
C ASP A 314 5.89 -11.98 -35.27
N THR A 315 6.88 -11.32 -34.68
CA THR A 315 6.71 -10.11 -33.87
C THR A 315 7.24 -8.89 -34.60
N PHE A 316 6.68 -7.73 -34.28
CA PHE A 316 7.14 -6.45 -34.81
C PHE A 316 6.94 -5.33 -33.80
N THR A 317 7.94 -4.45 -33.75
CA THR A 317 7.96 -3.31 -32.83
C THR A 317 7.59 -2.03 -33.56
N TYR A 318 6.66 -1.30 -32.97
CA TYR A 318 6.30 0.06 -33.33
C TYR A 318 6.95 1.03 -32.35
N LYS A 319 7.54 2.12 -32.83
CA LYS A 319 8.06 3.18 -31.95
C LYS A 319 7.28 4.45 -32.22
N GLY A 320 6.93 5.16 -31.16
CA GLY A 320 6.17 6.39 -31.26
C GLY A 320 6.57 7.41 -30.21
N THR A 321 6.08 8.61 -30.40
CA THR A 321 6.12 9.68 -29.40
C THR A 321 4.71 10.21 -29.26
N ILE A 322 4.37 10.56 -28.04
CA ILE A 322 3.09 11.11 -27.63
C ILE A 322 3.38 12.40 -26.88
N ALA A 323 2.84 13.53 -27.29
CA ALA A 323 2.94 14.74 -26.49
C ALA A 323 2.11 14.61 -25.21
N LEU A 324 2.72 14.73 -24.02
CA LEU A 324 1.95 15.03 -22.81
C LEU A 324 1.70 16.53 -22.78
N ASN A 325 0.52 16.97 -23.18
CA ASN A 325 0.13 18.37 -22.99
C ASN A 325 -0.28 18.69 -21.54
N SER A 326 0.06 17.82 -20.58
CA SER A 326 -0.03 18.17 -19.17
C SER A 326 0.98 19.27 -18.84
N LYS A 327 0.48 20.50 -18.74
CA LYS A 327 1.22 21.66 -18.18
C LYS A 327 1.21 21.68 -16.65
N GLN A 328 0.55 20.68 -16.04
CA GLN A 328 0.29 20.55 -14.62
C GLN A 328 0.89 19.25 -14.07
N VAL A 329 1.02 19.18 -12.75
CA VAL A 329 1.26 17.91 -12.04
C VAL A 329 0.04 17.01 -12.20
N GLN A 330 0.24 15.74 -12.54
CA GLN A 330 -0.86 14.83 -12.82
C GLN A 330 -0.55 13.40 -12.37
N PHE A 331 -1.59 12.63 -12.11
CA PHE A 331 -1.54 11.19 -12.03
C PHE A 331 -2.66 10.61 -12.87
N PHE A 332 -2.29 9.94 -13.97
CA PHE A 332 -3.24 9.26 -14.83
C PHE A 332 -3.37 7.81 -14.37
N ASN A 333 -4.58 7.43 -13.96
CA ASN A 333 -4.87 6.10 -13.45
C ASN A 333 -6.36 5.72 -13.69
N PRO A 334 -6.67 5.05 -14.81
CA PRO A 334 -5.76 4.70 -15.90
C PRO A 334 -5.54 5.87 -16.87
N MET A 335 -4.38 5.87 -17.54
CA MET A 335 -4.18 6.51 -18.84
C MET A 335 -4.59 5.50 -19.91
N LYS A 336 -5.67 5.77 -20.63
CA LYS A 336 -6.12 4.91 -21.73
C LYS A 336 -5.40 5.29 -23.01
N ILE A 337 -4.82 4.30 -23.67
CA ILE A 337 -4.27 4.42 -25.03
C ILE A 337 -5.09 3.53 -25.94
N LYS A 338 -5.77 4.15 -26.91
CA LYS A 338 -6.40 3.43 -28.01
C LYS A 338 -5.37 3.23 -29.10
N TRP A 339 -5.32 2.02 -29.63
CA TRP A 339 -4.45 1.64 -30.74
C TRP A 339 -5.34 1.29 -31.91
N LYS A 340 -5.21 1.99 -33.02
CA LYS A 340 -5.83 1.58 -34.28
C LYS A 340 -4.75 0.99 -35.18
N ILE A 341 -5.06 -0.07 -35.90
CA ILE A 341 -4.19 -0.62 -36.95
C ILE A 341 -5.06 -0.73 -38.19
N THR A 342 -4.74 0.07 -39.21
CA THR A 342 -5.38 -0.02 -40.52
C THR A 342 -4.41 -0.62 -41.51
N SER A 343 -4.71 -1.80 -42.04
CA SER A 343 -3.94 -2.47 -43.10
C SER A 343 -4.76 -2.58 -44.40
N VAL A 344 -4.16 -3.18 -45.44
CA VAL A 344 -4.89 -3.53 -46.69
C VAL A 344 -5.97 -4.60 -46.47
N TYR A 345 -5.92 -5.32 -45.35
CA TYR A 345 -6.84 -6.41 -45.04
C TYR A 345 -8.02 -5.97 -44.20
N GLY A 346 -7.88 -4.89 -43.42
CA GLY A 346 -8.91 -4.50 -42.48
C GLY A 346 -8.40 -3.54 -41.42
N LYS A 347 -9.30 -3.22 -40.48
CA LYS A 347 -9.01 -2.36 -39.33
C LYS A 347 -9.13 -3.16 -38.05
N GLN A 348 -8.12 -3.08 -37.19
CA GLN A 348 -8.12 -3.65 -35.85
C GLN A 348 -7.94 -2.53 -34.83
N SER A 349 -8.51 -2.70 -33.64
CA SER A 349 -8.39 -1.73 -32.56
C SER A 349 -8.14 -2.42 -31.22
N PHE A 350 -7.25 -1.85 -30.43
CA PHE A 350 -6.87 -2.32 -29.09
C PHE A 350 -6.95 -1.15 -28.12
N GLU A 351 -7.13 -1.42 -26.83
CA GLU A 351 -7.06 -0.42 -25.77
C GLU A 351 -6.14 -0.94 -24.68
N THR A 352 -5.25 -0.09 -24.19
CA THR A 352 -4.40 -0.40 -23.04
C THR A 352 -4.59 0.63 -21.94
N GLU A 353 -4.43 0.20 -20.70
CA GLU A 353 -4.58 1.01 -19.50
C GLU A 353 -3.25 1.07 -18.75
N HIS A 354 -2.75 2.29 -18.55
CA HIS A 354 -1.42 2.56 -17.99
C HIS A 354 -1.51 3.42 -16.73
N GLN A 355 -0.50 3.35 -15.85
CA GLN A 355 -0.40 4.23 -14.69
C GLN A 355 0.76 5.21 -14.86
N VAL A 356 0.44 6.49 -15.08
CA VAL A 356 1.44 7.52 -15.44
C VAL A 356 1.46 8.66 -14.43
N TYR A 357 2.61 8.87 -13.80
CA TYR A 357 2.88 10.00 -12.92
C TYR A 357 3.53 11.14 -13.71
N VAL A 358 3.07 12.37 -13.49
CA VAL A 358 3.64 13.56 -14.12
C VAL A 358 4.09 14.54 -13.03
N THR A 359 5.40 14.72 -12.89
CA THR A 359 6.02 15.57 -11.88
C THR A 359 6.10 17.03 -12.33
N PHE A 360 6.22 17.93 -11.36
CA PHE A 360 6.27 19.37 -11.60
C PHE A 360 7.55 19.82 -12.32
N LYS A 361 8.68 19.28 -11.89
CA LYS A 361 10.04 19.51 -12.42
C LYS A 361 10.77 18.16 -12.40
N LYS A 362 11.98 18.13 -12.95
CA LYS A 362 12.90 17.01 -12.74
C LYS A 362 13.07 16.78 -11.23
N PRO A 363 12.93 15.54 -10.73
CA PRO A 363 13.15 15.23 -9.33
C PRO A 363 14.52 15.73 -8.83
N PHE A 364 14.54 16.31 -7.62
CA PHE A 364 15.77 16.70 -6.94
C PHE A 364 16.32 15.51 -6.16
N LEU A 365 17.37 14.87 -6.68
CA LEU A 365 17.95 13.64 -6.14
C LEU A 365 19.45 13.81 -5.82
N GLU A 366 19.80 14.98 -5.27
CA GLU A 366 21.18 15.40 -4.99
C GLU A 366 21.39 15.72 -3.49
N PHE A 367 20.75 14.93 -2.62
CA PHE A 367 20.96 14.97 -1.17
C PHE A 367 22.33 14.38 -0.80
N ASN A 368 22.95 14.96 0.24
CA ASN A 368 24.28 14.62 0.72
C ASN A 368 24.25 14.16 2.19
N GLY A 369 25.32 13.52 2.65
CA GLY A 369 25.47 13.09 4.04
C GLY A 369 24.38 12.09 4.46
N PHE A 370 23.80 12.27 5.64
CA PHE A 370 22.81 11.35 6.21
C PHE A 370 21.45 11.32 5.48
N LEU A 371 21.22 12.26 4.54
CA LEU A 371 20.01 12.34 3.71
C LEU A 371 20.19 11.72 2.31
N GLN A 372 21.35 11.13 2.02
CA GLN A 372 21.63 10.53 0.71
C GLN A 372 20.62 9.41 0.34
N ASP A 373 19.96 8.81 1.33
CA ASP A 373 18.88 7.83 1.13
C ASP A 373 17.65 8.41 0.42
N LEU A 374 17.52 9.74 0.35
CA LEU A 374 16.44 10.42 -0.39
C LEU A 374 16.71 10.55 -1.90
N ASN A 375 17.89 10.12 -2.38
CA ASN A 375 18.24 10.18 -3.81
C ASN A 375 17.56 9.09 -4.65
N THR A 376 16.77 8.22 -4.03
CA THR A 376 15.98 7.18 -4.71
C THR A 376 14.52 7.61 -4.84
N LEU A 377 13.98 7.57 -6.06
CA LEU A 377 12.59 7.88 -6.33
C LEU A 377 11.71 6.64 -6.13
N TYR A 378 11.13 6.48 -4.94
CA TYR A 378 10.19 5.41 -4.63
C TYR A 378 8.77 5.71 -5.14
N LEU A 379 7.98 4.67 -5.46
CA LEU A 379 6.59 4.82 -5.90
C LEU A 379 5.72 5.54 -4.88
N THR A 380 5.89 5.27 -3.58
CA THR A 380 5.11 5.97 -2.55
C THR A 380 5.41 7.46 -2.51
N SER A 381 6.68 7.89 -2.51
CA SER A 381 7.02 9.33 -2.50
C SER A 381 6.53 10.01 -3.76
N LEU A 382 6.68 9.37 -4.93
CA LEU A 382 6.15 9.85 -6.20
C LEU A 382 4.61 9.97 -6.20
N HIS A 383 3.90 8.99 -5.62
CA HIS A 383 2.44 9.04 -5.56
C HIS A 383 1.92 10.16 -4.66
N LEU A 384 2.54 10.33 -3.50
CA LEU A 384 2.24 11.45 -2.60
C LEU A 384 2.52 12.81 -3.27
N ALA A 385 3.49 12.84 -4.18
CA ALA A 385 3.87 14.05 -4.89
C ALA A 385 2.86 14.46 -5.99
N THR A 386 2.22 13.51 -6.68
CA THR A 386 1.45 13.83 -7.91
C THR A 386 -0.02 13.41 -7.91
N SER A 387 -0.48 12.61 -6.95
CA SER A 387 -1.85 12.07 -6.96
C SER A 387 -2.93 13.11 -6.64
N ASN A 388 -2.61 14.12 -5.83
CA ASN A 388 -3.37 15.37 -5.75
C ASN A 388 -3.02 16.26 -6.96
N ALA A 389 -3.59 15.90 -8.11
CA ALA A 389 -3.29 16.48 -9.42
C ALA A 389 -3.73 17.94 -9.61
N GLY A 390 -3.34 18.53 -10.74
CA GLY A 390 -3.79 19.84 -11.22
C GLY A 390 -2.90 21.03 -10.85
N ALA A 391 -1.80 20.82 -10.12
CA ALA A 391 -0.95 21.92 -9.68
C ALA A 391 -0.13 22.53 -10.84
N GLU A 392 -0.21 23.84 -11.01
CA GLU A 392 0.55 24.63 -11.99
C GLU A 392 1.68 25.43 -11.36
N LYS A 393 1.55 25.74 -10.07
CA LYS A 393 2.49 26.58 -9.31
C LYS A 393 3.14 25.80 -8.18
N GLU A 394 4.34 26.20 -7.81
CA GLU A 394 5.11 25.57 -6.74
C GLU A 394 4.37 25.55 -5.39
N SER A 395 3.64 26.62 -5.05
CA SER A 395 2.82 26.67 -3.83
C SER A 395 1.67 25.65 -3.84
N GLU A 396 1.03 25.43 -5.00
CA GLU A 396 -0.02 24.43 -5.17
C GLU A 396 0.56 23.02 -5.04
N VAL A 397 1.75 22.77 -5.60
CA VAL A 397 2.47 21.50 -5.47
C VAL A 397 2.76 21.17 -4.01
N ILE A 398 3.27 22.15 -3.25
CA ILE A 398 3.57 21.98 -1.82
C ILE A 398 2.27 21.68 -1.06
N ASN A 399 1.20 22.45 -1.28
CA ASN A 399 -0.08 22.27 -0.62
C ASN A 399 -0.72 20.91 -0.93
N ASN A 400 -0.69 20.50 -2.20
CA ASN A 400 -1.25 19.23 -2.67
C ASN A 400 -0.49 18.04 -2.09
N THR A 401 0.85 18.11 -2.05
CA THR A 401 1.68 17.10 -1.38
C THR A 401 1.37 17.05 0.11
N TRP A 402 1.33 18.21 0.78
CA TRP A 402 1.09 18.31 2.22
C TRP A 402 -0.27 17.75 2.65
N LYS A 403 -1.30 17.88 1.82
CA LYS A 403 -2.65 17.39 2.13
C LYS A 403 -2.67 15.90 2.53
N HIS A 404 -1.85 15.06 1.89
CA HIS A 404 -1.74 13.64 2.26
C HIS A 404 -1.26 13.43 3.71
N PHE A 405 -0.37 14.28 4.19
CA PHE A 405 0.14 14.22 5.55
C PHE A 405 -0.83 14.87 6.54
N LYS A 406 -1.44 16.00 6.17
CA LYS A 406 -2.45 16.69 6.98
C LYS A 406 -3.65 15.79 7.34
N GLU A 407 -4.03 14.87 6.44
CA GLU A 407 -5.12 13.91 6.65
C GLU A 407 -4.76 12.76 7.59
N LYS A 408 -3.48 12.61 7.98
CA LYS A 408 -3.00 11.61 8.95
C LYS A 408 -3.28 10.16 8.54
N ARG A 409 -3.34 9.88 7.24
CA ARG A 409 -3.75 8.58 6.66
C ARG A 409 -2.79 8.09 5.58
N VAL A 410 -1.50 8.41 5.71
CA VAL A 410 -0.48 8.06 4.71
C VAL A 410 -0.39 6.55 4.52
N LYS A 411 -0.29 6.10 3.27
CA LYS A 411 -0.17 4.68 2.89
C LYS A 411 1.04 4.45 1.99
N THR A 412 1.29 3.21 1.61
CA THR A 412 2.26 2.86 0.57
C THR A 412 1.58 2.56 -0.78
N TRP A 413 2.34 2.71 -1.85
CA TRP A 413 1.92 2.45 -3.24
C TRP A 413 2.89 1.56 -4.04
N GLY A 414 3.94 1.03 -3.39
CA GLY A 414 4.91 0.13 -4.02
C GLY A 414 4.39 -1.28 -4.31
N ASP A 415 3.35 -1.72 -3.60
CA ASP A 415 2.80 -3.07 -3.75
C ASP A 415 2.05 -3.24 -5.10
N PRO A 416 1.97 -4.49 -5.63
CA PRO A 416 1.25 -4.78 -6.87
C PRO A 416 -0.23 -4.33 -6.83
N PRO A 417 -0.83 -3.97 -7.98
CA PRO A 417 -2.26 -3.70 -8.08
C PRO A 417 -3.13 -4.82 -7.47
N GLY A 418 -4.23 -4.45 -6.83
CA GLY A 418 -5.13 -5.39 -6.15
C GLY A 418 -4.71 -5.79 -4.73
N LYS A 419 -3.49 -5.47 -4.28
CA LYS A 419 -3.13 -5.59 -2.87
C LYS A 419 -3.62 -4.41 -2.04
N THR A 420 -3.98 -4.68 -0.79
CA THR A 420 -4.31 -3.64 0.19
C THR A 420 -3.08 -2.77 0.44
N LYS A 421 -3.25 -1.46 0.27
CA LYS A 421 -2.20 -0.47 0.57
C LYS A 421 -1.89 -0.47 2.06
N ARG A 422 -0.61 -0.62 2.42
CA ARG A 422 -0.16 -0.64 3.82
C ARG A 422 -0.25 0.75 4.43
N ARG A 423 -0.64 0.85 5.70
CA ARG A 423 -0.69 2.11 6.44
C ARG A 423 0.65 2.37 7.09
N LEU A 424 1.23 3.54 6.86
CA LEU A 424 2.44 3.97 7.56
C LEU A 424 2.02 4.66 8.85
N SER A 425 2.38 4.08 10.00
CA SER A 425 1.93 4.58 11.31
C SER A 425 3.07 5.32 12.02
N TYR A 426 2.82 6.49 12.62
CA TYR A 426 3.81 7.18 13.44
C TYR A 426 3.77 6.66 14.88
N TYR A 427 4.84 5.99 15.30
CA TYR A 427 4.95 5.32 16.61
C TYR A 427 3.67 4.61 17.08
N LYS A 428 3.40 3.44 16.51
CA LYS A 428 2.21 2.65 16.79
C LYS A 428 2.08 2.30 18.27
N ARG A 429 0.88 2.47 18.82
CA ARG A 429 0.60 2.17 20.23
C ARG A 429 0.86 0.70 20.54
N GLY A 430 1.45 0.45 21.71
CA GLY A 430 1.79 -0.91 22.17
C GLY A 430 2.91 -1.59 21.37
N LYS A 431 3.61 -0.86 20.51
CA LYS A 431 4.82 -1.34 19.83
C LYS A 431 6.06 -0.69 20.43
N GLY A 432 7.04 -1.55 20.69
CA GLY A 432 8.35 -1.14 21.14
C GLY A 432 9.17 -0.47 20.04
N PHE A 433 10.19 0.24 20.49
CA PHE A 433 11.21 0.89 19.71
C PHE A 433 12.29 -0.13 19.30
N VAL A 434 12.36 -0.46 18.02
CA VAL A 434 13.25 -1.53 17.51
C VAL A 434 14.62 -0.95 17.15
N GLY A 435 15.47 -0.70 18.15
CA GLY A 435 16.88 -0.34 17.92
C GLY A 435 17.23 1.12 18.28
N THR A 436 18.42 1.56 17.89
CA THR A 436 18.76 2.98 17.74
C THR A 436 17.95 3.53 16.56
N CYS A 437 17.84 4.86 16.41
CA CYS A 437 17.24 5.51 15.23
C CYS A 437 17.90 5.13 13.87
N ASP A 438 18.70 4.07 13.81
CA ASP A 438 19.42 3.52 12.66
C ASP A 438 18.53 2.77 11.66
N ALA A 439 17.26 2.49 12.01
CA ALA A 439 16.22 2.07 11.05
C ALA A 439 15.67 3.24 10.18
N SER A 440 16.31 4.42 10.21
CA SER A 440 15.76 5.67 9.66
C SER A 440 15.97 5.89 8.15
N SER A 441 16.40 4.89 7.38
CA SER A 441 16.42 5.08 5.92
C SER A 441 15.00 5.11 5.38
N LEU A 442 14.75 5.98 4.40
CA LEU A 442 13.44 6.03 3.73
C LEU A 442 13.07 4.68 3.13
N GLU A 443 14.04 3.94 2.58
CA GLU A 443 13.82 2.61 2.03
C GLU A 443 13.27 1.65 3.07
N THR A 444 13.98 1.50 4.19
CA THR A 444 13.58 0.60 5.29
C THR A 444 12.18 0.91 5.77
N PHE A 445 11.87 2.20 5.91
CA PHE A 445 10.55 2.67 6.31
C PHE A 445 9.44 2.30 5.32
N LEU A 446 9.71 2.29 4.02
CA LEU A 446 8.73 1.96 2.99
C LEU A 446 8.59 0.45 2.74
N ILE A 447 9.67 -0.32 2.86
CA ILE A 447 9.68 -1.78 2.61
C ILE A 447 9.33 -2.61 3.86
N GLN A 448 9.22 -2.02 5.04
CA GLN A 448 8.89 -2.75 6.26
C GLN A 448 7.50 -3.40 6.21
N GLN A 449 7.33 -4.54 6.89
CA GLN A 449 6.01 -5.13 7.12
C GLN A 449 5.21 -4.30 8.14
N ASP A 450 3.88 -4.48 8.17
CA ASP A 450 2.90 -3.78 9.04
C ASP A 450 3.16 -3.84 10.57
N LYS A 451 4.27 -4.47 10.99
CA LYS A 451 4.72 -4.60 12.36
C LYS A 451 5.69 -3.51 12.83
N GLN A 452 6.28 -2.73 11.92
CA GLN A 452 7.25 -1.67 12.27
C GLN A 452 6.62 -0.28 12.10
N SER A 453 6.89 0.62 13.05
CA SER A 453 6.34 1.97 13.09
C SER A 453 7.31 2.96 12.44
N GLY A 454 6.80 4.05 11.88
CA GLY A 454 7.62 5.20 11.51
C GLY A 454 8.18 5.88 12.76
N GLU A 455 9.50 5.89 12.85
CA GLU A 455 10.28 6.37 13.99
C GLU A 455 11.31 7.42 13.53
N CYS A 456 11.90 8.18 14.47
CA CYS A 456 13.12 8.99 14.26
C CYS A 456 13.22 9.77 12.93
N GLY A 457 12.15 10.48 12.55
CA GLY A 457 12.13 11.34 11.37
C GLY A 457 11.72 10.68 10.05
N ALA A 458 11.30 9.41 10.06
CA ALA A 458 10.82 8.68 8.88
C ALA A 458 9.78 9.45 8.05
N PHE A 459 8.81 10.11 8.72
CA PHE A 459 7.81 10.93 8.03
C PHE A 459 8.36 12.26 7.49
N ALA A 460 9.34 12.86 8.16
CA ALA A 460 10.04 14.03 7.65
C ALA A 460 10.78 13.69 6.34
N LYS A 461 11.53 12.59 6.35
CA LYS A 461 12.18 12.05 5.15
C LYS A 461 11.20 11.70 4.03
N LEU A 462 10.08 11.06 4.34
CA LEU A 462 9.05 10.74 3.35
C LEU A 462 8.44 12.00 2.72
N PHE A 463 8.15 13.03 3.53
CA PHE A 463 7.63 14.30 3.02
C PHE A 463 8.68 15.03 2.17
N MET A 464 9.94 15.06 2.60
CA MET A 464 11.04 15.60 1.80
C MET A 464 11.19 14.88 0.47
N ALA A 465 11.12 13.54 0.45
CA ALA A 465 11.18 12.77 -0.78
C ALA A 465 9.99 13.03 -1.72
N ALA A 466 8.79 13.24 -1.16
CA ALA A 466 7.61 13.61 -1.96
C ALA A 466 7.74 15.01 -2.57
N LEU A 467 8.26 15.99 -1.82
CA LEU A 467 8.60 17.32 -2.36
C LEU A 467 9.70 17.23 -3.43
N ALA A 468 10.74 16.45 -3.15
CA ALA A 468 11.87 16.23 -4.04
C ALA A 468 11.46 15.55 -5.35
N ALA A 469 10.47 14.66 -5.35
CA ALA A 469 9.90 14.07 -6.56
C ALA A 469 9.33 15.12 -7.53
N ASN A 470 8.86 16.26 -7.02
CA ASN A 470 8.44 17.42 -7.82
C ASN A 470 9.56 18.44 -8.06
N GLY A 471 10.81 18.13 -7.69
CA GLY A 471 11.94 19.04 -7.78
C GLY A 471 11.91 20.18 -6.76
N ILE A 472 11.14 20.04 -5.68
CA ILE A 472 11.05 21.05 -4.62
C ILE A 472 12.09 20.74 -3.54
N GLN A 473 12.98 21.68 -3.30
CA GLN A 473 13.98 21.57 -2.24
C GLN A 473 13.35 21.83 -0.87
N SER A 474 13.84 21.10 0.13
CA SER A 474 13.42 21.23 1.51
C SER A 474 14.60 20.95 2.44
N GLU A 475 14.49 21.44 3.67
CA GLU A 475 15.51 21.26 4.70
C GLU A 475 14.96 20.36 5.81
N TYR A 476 15.73 19.35 6.17
CA TYR A 476 15.50 18.56 7.37
C TYR A 476 15.78 19.45 8.58
N VAL A 477 14.88 19.46 9.57
CA VAL A 477 15.03 20.29 10.76
C VAL A 477 14.92 19.42 12.00
N THR A 478 15.95 19.49 12.83
CA THR A 478 15.98 18.85 14.13
C THR A 478 15.47 19.84 15.18
N ILE A 479 14.54 19.41 16.01
CA ILE A 479 14.02 20.17 17.14
C ILE A 479 14.64 19.61 18.41
N SER A 480 15.20 20.48 19.22
CA SER A 480 15.82 20.15 20.51
C SER A 480 15.44 21.17 21.58
N ALA A 481 15.62 20.81 22.85
CA ALA A 481 15.60 21.80 23.92
C ALA A 481 16.98 22.48 24.03
N SER A 482 16.98 23.80 24.24
CA SER A 482 18.19 24.64 24.23
C SER A 482 19.11 24.38 25.43
N ASP A 483 18.53 23.89 26.53
CA ASP A 483 19.23 23.49 27.76
C ASP A 483 19.73 22.03 27.73
N GLY A 484 19.66 21.36 26.56
CA GLY A 484 20.04 19.97 26.38
C GLY A 484 19.15 18.97 27.11
N GLN A 485 17.99 19.43 27.61
CA GLN A 485 17.02 18.58 28.30
C GLN A 485 16.12 17.86 27.30
N LYS A 486 15.41 16.84 27.78
CA LYS A 486 14.38 16.18 26.99
C LYS A 486 13.09 16.98 27.05
N PHE A 487 12.21 16.80 26.08
CA PHE A 487 10.89 17.43 26.06
C PHE A 487 9.76 16.40 25.91
N LEU A 488 8.65 16.71 26.57
CA LEU A 488 7.43 15.91 26.60
C LEU A 488 6.54 16.37 25.45
N VAL A 489 6.38 15.50 24.46
CA VAL A 489 5.37 15.64 23.40
C VAL A 489 4.22 14.71 23.74
N ASN A 490 3.02 15.04 23.26
CA ASN A 490 1.71 14.52 23.67
C ASN A 490 1.06 15.38 24.77
N ASN A 491 -0.21 15.12 25.04
CA ASN A 491 -0.94 15.80 26.10
C ASN A 491 -0.62 15.14 27.44
N TRP A 492 -0.05 15.90 28.38
CA TRP A 492 0.32 15.40 29.70
C TRP A 492 -0.36 16.20 30.79
N ARG A 493 -0.96 15.50 31.76
CA ARG A 493 -1.46 16.10 32.99
C ARG A 493 -0.39 15.99 34.08
N PHE A 494 -0.04 17.14 34.65
CA PHE A 494 0.84 17.25 35.80
C PHE A 494 -0.01 17.22 37.08
N ASN A 495 0.08 16.14 37.85
CA ASN A 495 -0.66 15.94 39.09
C ASN A 495 0.03 16.63 40.27
N GLU A 496 -0.40 16.35 41.50
CA GLU A 496 0.31 16.82 42.70
C GLU A 496 1.73 16.26 42.72
N ALA A 497 2.72 17.13 42.89
CA ALA A 497 4.12 16.76 42.90
C ALA A 497 4.44 16.00 44.20
N THR A 498 5.11 14.84 44.09
CA THR A 498 5.52 14.11 45.29
C THR A 498 6.60 14.91 46.04
N LEU A 499 6.35 15.23 47.32
CA LEU A 499 7.22 16.05 48.18
C LEU A 499 8.59 15.40 48.40
N TRP A 500 9.61 15.79 47.62
CA TRP A 500 10.99 15.37 47.90
C TRP A 500 12.07 16.44 47.81
N GLU A 501 11.87 17.57 47.14
CA GLU A 501 12.86 18.67 47.10
C GLU A 501 12.16 19.96 46.63
N GLN A 502 12.23 21.04 47.43
CA GLN A 502 11.58 22.33 47.14
C GLN A 502 12.45 23.34 46.37
N GLU A 503 13.56 22.94 45.74
CA GLU A 503 14.55 23.91 45.24
C GLU A 503 14.78 23.90 43.71
N SER A 504 13.91 23.28 42.91
CA SER A 504 14.03 23.36 41.43
C SER A 504 12.68 23.40 40.70
N ASP A 505 12.64 24.03 39.52
CA ASP A 505 11.47 24.03 38.61
C ASP A 505 11.02 22.62 38.21
N TYR A 506 11.92 21.64 38.27
CA TYR A 506 11.70 20.22 37.97
C TYR A 506 11.11 19.45 39.17
N LYS A 507 9.88 19.81 39.57
CA LYS A 507 9.24 19.26 40.78
C LYS A 507 8.46 17.95 40.60
N TRP A 508 8.10 17.56 39.37
CA TRP A 508 7.30 16.35 39.13
C TRP A 508 8.17 15.15 38.81
N LYS A 509 7.83 13.97 39.34
CA LYS A 509 8.50 12.71 39.01
C LYS A 509 7.80 11.99 37.86
N LEU A 510 8.58 11.63 36.85
CA LEU A 510 8.16 10.81 35.71
C LEU A 510 8.96 9.50 35.73
N THR A 511 8.28 8.35 35.66
CA THR A 511 8.95 7.04 35.56
C THR A 511 8.50 6.31 34.30
N LEU A 512 9.43 6.01 33.41
CA LEU A 512 9.18 5.30 32.15
C LEU A 512 9.83 3.91 32.19
N TYR A 513 9.29 2.99 31.40
CA TYR A 513 9.94 1.71 31.12
C TYR A 513 10.86 1.88 29.91
N GLY A 514 12.06 1.34 30.01
CA GLY A 514 13.02 1.28 28.91
C GLY A 514 12.97 -0.06 28.21
N GLU A 515 13.28 -0.04 26.92
CA GLU A 515 13.42 -1.26 26.11
C GLU A 515 14.87 -1.56 25.80
N THR A 516 15.18 -2.85 25.67
CA THR A 516 16.47 -3.33 25.21
C THR A 516 16.45 -3.50 23.70
N THR A 517 17.44 -2.95 23.02
CA THR A 517 17.66 -3.23 21.60
C THR A 517 18.16 -4.67 21.40
N THR A 518 17.87 -5.26 20.24
CA THR A 518 18.36 -6.58 19.82
C THR A 518 19.89 -6.62 19.90
N GLY A 519 20.44 -7.34 20.88
CA GLY A 519 21.89 -7.36 21.16
C GLY A 519 22.30 -7.06 22.60
N ASN A 520 21.35 -6.81 23.52
CA ASN A 520 21.54 -6.86 24.98
C ASN A 520 22.47 -5.82 25.65
N LEU A 521 22.73 -4.65 25.06
CA LEU A 521 23.69 -3.70 25.67
C LEU A 521 23.16 -2.28 26.01
N THR A 522 22.03 -1.84 25.46
CA THR A 522 21.52 -0.46 25.72
C THR A 522 20.04 -0.46 26.06
N VAL A 523 19.68 0.14 27.21
CA VAL A 523 18.30 0.43 27.61
C VAL A 523 17.93 1.80 27.09
N ILE A 524 16.93 1.88 26.22
CA ILE A 524 16.44 3.14 25.67
C ILE A 524 15.26 3.62 26.51
N CYS A 525 15.41 4.79 27.12
CA CYS A 525 14.43 5.38 28.01
C CYS A 525 13.60 6.44 27.28
N GLY A 526 12.27 6.24 27.24
CA GLY A 526 11.32 7.32 26.97
C GLY A 526 10.74 7.46 25.57
N MET A 527 10.92 6.49 24.66
CA MET A 527 10.27 6.49 23.33
C MET A 527 9.21 5.40 23.17
N VAL A 528 8.82 4.75 24.27
CA VAL A 528 8.10 3.48 24.28
C VAL A 528 6.80 3.63 25.07
N PRO A 529 5.66 3.11 24.56
CA PRO A 529 4.42 3.09 25.32
C PRO A 529 4.56 2.21 26.56
N ASN A 530 3.70 2.42 27.56
CA ASN A 530 3.59 1.46 28.65
C ASN A 530 3.18 0.09 28.07
N GLN A 531 4.10 -0.89 28.04
CA GLN A 531 3.76 -2.26 27.71
C GLN A 531 2.88 -2.81 28.83
N TYR A 532 1.55 -2.63 28.71
CA TYR A 532 0.59 -3.26 29.59
C TYR A 532 0.64 -4.78 29.37
N ASP A 533 1.54 -5.43 30.09
CA ASP A 533 1.54 -6.88 30.28
C ASP A 533 1.05 -7.14 31.71
N ARG A 534 -0.21 -7.58 31.83
CA ARG A 534 -0.87 -7.87 33.10
C ARG A 534 -0.12 -8.91 33.93
N ASN A 535 0.73 -9.72 33.31
CA ASN A 535 1.50 -10.79 33.94
C ASN A 535 2.97 -10.40 34.21
N LYS A 536 3.48 -9.28 33.64
CA LYS A 536 4.90 -8.90 33.72
C LYS A 536 5.14 -7.49 34.27
N TYR A 537 4.27 -6.52 33.98
CA TYR A 537 4.39 -5.11 34.42
C TYR A 537 3.01 -4.49 34.74
N PRO A 538 2.48 -4.70 35.95
CA PRO A 538 1.15 -4.21 36.31
C PRO A 538 1.19 -2.72 36.70
N MET A 539 1.01 -1.83 35.72
CA MET A 539 0.56 -0.45 35.98
C MET A 539 -0.67 -0.13 35.12
N PRO A 540 -1.64 0.66 35.62
CA PRO A 540 -2.71 1.20 34.80
C PRO A 540 -2.13 1.95 33.59
N LEU A 541 -2.72 1.78 32.40
CA LEU A 541 -2.35 2.55 31.21
C LEU A 541 -2.36 4.05 31.53
N GLY A 542 -1.31 4.76 31.12
CA GLY A 542 -1.25 6.22 31.21
C GLY A 542 -0.77 6.84 32.53
N ASN A 543 -0.53 6.09 33.61
CA ASN A 543 0.03 6.66 34.86
C ASN A 543 1.55 6.47 34.94
N TYR A 544 2.27 7.58 35.13
CA TYR A 544 3.74 7.60 35.14
C TYR A 544 4.32 8.24 36.40
N LYS A 545 3.69 7.99 37.56
CA LYS A 545 3.87 8.70 38.85
C LYS A 545 3.12 10.04 38.88
N ASP A 546 3.84 11.16 38.87
CA ASP A 546 3.24 12.48 39.06
C ASP A 546 2.67 13.04 37.75
N LEU A 547 2.83 12.30 36.65
CA LEU A 547 2.33 12.66 35.34
C LEU A 547 1.40 11.56 34.82
N ASP A 548 0.26 11.99 34.27
CA ASP A 548 -0.59 11.12 33.47
C ASP A 548 -0.49 11.51 31.99
N SER A 549 -0.35 10.52 31.12
CA SER A 549 -0.51 10.71 29.68
C SER A 549 -2.01 10.78 29.36
N LEU A 550 -2.37 11.78 28.57
CA LEU A 550 -3.71 11.99 28.03
C LEU A 550 -3.66 11.85 26.51
N SER A 551 -4.82 11.61 25.90
CA SER A 551 -4.94 11.66 24.45
C SER A 551 -4.53 13.03 23.94
N GLY A 552 -3.60 13.04 22.98
CA GLY A 552 -3.15 14.24 22.30
C GLY A 552 -3.45 14.24 20.82
N ILE A 553 -2.60 14.92 20.04
CA ILE A 553 -2.79 15.04 18.61
C ILE A 553 -2.51 13.68 17.96
N MET A 554 -3.49 13.17 17.21
CA MET A 554 -3.33 11.98 16.35
C MET A 554 -2.10 12.12 15.45
N GLY A 555 -1.29 11.06 15.40
CA GLY A 555 -0.19 10.91 14.44
C GLY A 555 -0.66 10.21 13.16
N GLN A 556 0.24 10.04 12.20
CA GLN A 556 -0.07 9.28 10.98
C GLN A 556 -0.59 7.88 11.32
N ASN A 557 -1.82 7.58 10.89
CA ASN A 557 -2.54 6.33 11.13
C ASN A 557 -2.56 5.83 12.59
N GLU A 558 -2.36 6.71 13.57
CA GLU A 558 -2.29 6.34 14.98
C GLU A 558 -2.99 7.40 15.84
N PHE A 559 -4.10 7.01 16.48
CA PHE A 559 -4.95 7.92 17.27
C PHE A 559 -4.20 8.46 18.48
N ASP A 560 -3.41 7.61 19.12
CA ASP A 560 -2.68 7.94 20.34
C ASP A 560 -1.25 7.40 20.19
N PRO A 561 -0.38 8.13 19.45
CA PRO A 561 1.00 7.73 19.26
C PRO A 561 1.65 7.50 20.63
N SER A 562 2.44 6.44 20.74
CA SER A 562 3.04 6.03 22.02
C SER A 562 3.63 7.20 22.80
N GLU A 563 3.53 7.23 24.12
CA GLU A 563 4.01 8.31 24.97
C GLU A 563 5.52 8.57 24.81
N LYS A 564 5.95 9.84 24.81
CA LYS A 564 7.33 10.21 24.44
C LYS A 564 7.95 11.27 25.33
N VAL A 565 9.22 11.02 25.59
CA VAL A 565 10.21 11.95 26.11
C VAL A 565 11.31 12.01 25.08
N PHE A 566 11.27 13.03 24.24
CA PHE A 566 12.18 13.19 23.12
C PHE A 566 13.46 13.89 23.54
N ASP A 567 14.60 13.37 23.04
CA ASP A 567 15.81 14.16 22.88
C ASP A 567 15.67 15.11 21.69
N PHE A 568 15.14 14.57 20.59
CA PHE A 568 14.98 15.27 19.33
C PHE A 568 13.66 14.90 18.65
N HIS A 569 13.09 15.86 17.91
CA HIS A 569 11.99 15.63 16.97
C HIS A 569 12.38 16.19 15.60
N PHE A 570 11.77 15.70 14.53
CA PHE A 570 12.19 16.05 13.17
C PHE A 570 11.03 16.55 12.34
N ILE A 571 11.21 17.73 11.75
CA ILE A 571 10.24 18.41 10.90
C ILE A 571 10.91 18.85 9.60
N VAL A 572 10.13 19.40 8.68
CA VAL A 572 10.61 19.82 7.35
C VAL A 572 10.38 21.29 7.17
N LYS A 573 11.43 22.03 6.83
CA LYS A 573 11.35 23.43 6.43
C LYS A 573 11.28 23.50 4.90
N VAL A 574 10.27 24.21 4.39
CA VAL A 574 10.13 24.48 2.96
C VAL A 574 10.25 25.99 2.74
N PRO A 575 11.29 26.45 2.02
CA PRO A 575 11.40 27.85 1.63
C PRO A 575 10.21 28.26 0.75
N VAL A 576 9.63 29.43 1.02
CA VAL A 576 8.56 30.05 0.23
C VAL A 576 8.89 31.52 -0.02
N SER A 577 8.22 32.17 -0.96
CA SER A 577 8.50 33.59 -1.29
C SER A 577 8.37 34.54 -0.09
N SER A 578 7.54 34.22 0.90
CA SER A 578 7.33 35.00 2.12
C SER A 578 8.20 34.56 3.32
N GLY A 579 9.18 33.67 3.11
CA GLY A 579 10.07 33.15 4.16
C GLY A 579 10.17 31.63 4.13
N ALA A 580 9.69 30.97 5.17
CA ALA A 580 9.65 29.51 5.23
C ALA A 580 8.43 29.02 6.03
N ILE A 581 7.95 27.84 5.69
CA ILE A 581 6.92 27.12 6.44
C ILE A 581 7.55 25.84 7.00
N TYR A 582 7.26 25.55 8.27
CA TYR A 582 7.73 24.37 8.97
C TYR A 582 6.58 23.37 9.07
N TYR A 583 6.79 22.17 8.53
CA TYR A 583 5.81 21.11 8.43
C TYR A 583 6.21 19.94 9.31
N ASP A 584 5.30 19.50 10.17
CA ASP A 584 5.43 18.27 10.94
C ASP A 584 4.58 17.16 10.32
N PRO A 585 5.13 16.40 9.36
CA PRO A 585 4.40 15.34 8.68
C PRO A 585 4.03 14.17 9.60
N SER A 586 4.65 14.06 10.78
CA SER A 586 4.34 13.00 11.76
C SER A 586 2.96 13.21 12.37
N TYR A 587 2.61 14.46 12.63
CA TYR A 587 1.33 14.86 13.23
C TYR A 587 0.38 15.59 12.27
N GLY A 588 0.83 15.89 11.04
CA GLY A 588 0.04 16.63 10.06
C GLY A 588 -0.17 18.11 10.46
N VAL A 589 0.77 18.71 11.19
CA VAL A 589 0.70 20.07 11.73
C VAL A 589 1.69 21.00 11.02
N THR A 590 1.36 22.28 10.95
CA THR A 590 2.23 23.32 10.39
C THR A 590 2.52 24.40 11.43
N TYR A 591 3.78 24.78 11.57
CA TYR A 591 4.22 25.88 12.42
C TYR A 591 4.64 27.06 11.54
N ALA A 592 3.72 28.00 11.36
CA ALA A 592 3.94 29.21 10.58
C ALA A 592 4.25 30.40 11.49
N GLY A 593 5.14 31.30 11.06
CA GLY A 593 5.49 32.48 11.85
C GLY A 593 6.32 33.55 11.12
N GLY A 594 6.45 33.47 9.79
CA GLY A 594 7.29 34.39 9.01
C GLY A 594 8.81 34.23 9.23
N ASN A 595 9.26 33.70 10.37
CA ASN A 595 10.65 33.39 10.68
C ASN A 595 10.81 32.15 11.59
N LYS A 596 12.05 31.68 11.72
CA LYS A 596 12.45 30.51 12.54
C LYS A 596 12.04 30.65 14.01
N PHE A 597 12.23 31.82 14.60
CA PHE A 597 11.98 32.07 16.02
C PHE A 597 10.50 31.93 16.37
N LEU A 598 9.60 32.54 15.59
CA LEU A 598 8.16 32.42 15.84
C LEU A 598 7.65 31.00 15.58
N ALA A 599 8.21 30.28 14.62
CA ALA A 599 7.87 28.87 14.40
C ALA A 599 8.27 27.98 15.59
N ALA A 600 9.46 28.21 16.17
CA ALA A 600 9.92 27.51 17.38
C ALA A 600 9.03 27.82 18.60
N MET A 601 8.66 29.09 18.80
CA MET A 601 7.73 29.48 19.88
C MET A 601 6.35 28.83 19.70
N ASN A 602 5.82 28.78 18.48
CA ASN A 602 4.53 28.12 18.21
C ASN A 602 4.61 26.61 18.47
N PHE A 603 5.71 25.96 18.08
CA PHE A 603 5.94 24.55 18.42
C PHE A 603 5.97 24.34 19.94
N GLU A 604 6.72 25.17 20.68
CA GLU A 604 6.77 25.07 22.14
C GLU A 604 5.40 25.24 22.79
N LYS A 605 4.65 26.23 22.33
CA LYS A 605 3.32 26.51 22.84
C LYS A 605 2.31 25.38 22.54
N ASP A 606 2.34 24.86 21.32
CA ASP A 606 1.27 24.01 20.80
C ASP A 606 1.56 22.51 20.94
N ALA A 607 2.84 22.12 21.05
CA ALA A 607 3.26 20.71 21.05
C ALA A 607 3.98 20.25 22.33
N ILE A 608 4.52 21.17 23.14
CA ILE A 608 5.30 20.82 24.33
C ILE A 608 4.44 20.90 25.58
N ALA A 609 4.24 19.75 26.24
CA ALA A 609 3.57 19.70 27.54
C ALA A 609 4.53 19.98 28.70
N GLY A 610 5.84 19.84 28.49
CA GLY A 610 6.86 20.13 29.49
C GLY A 610 8.25 19.63 29.11
N TYR A 611 9.18 19.77 30.05
CA TYR A 611 10.56 19.33 29.90
C TYR A 611 10.91 18.27 30.93
N ALA A 612 11.82 17.36 30.60
CA ALA A 612 12.26 16.27 31.44
C ALA A 612 13.79 16.18 31.52
N LYS A 613 14.29 15.97 32.73
CA LYS A 613 15.71 15.76 33.04
C LYS A 613 15.91 14.36 33.58
N ALA A 614 16.84 13.60 32.99
CA ALA A 614 17.17 12.27 33.47
C ALA A 614 17.79 12.34 34.87
N GLN A 615 17.36 11.45 35.77
CA GLN A 615 18.06 11.19 37.02
C GLN A 615 19.00 10.01 36.73
N ASP A 616 20.32 10.24 36.78
CA ASP A 616 21.41 9.34 36.32
C ASP A 616 21.52 7.95 37.01
N LYS A 617 20.44 7.40 37.56
CA LYS A 617 20.45 6.10 38.23
C LYS A 617 19.31 5.24 37.70
N LYS A 618 19.65 4.08 37.11
CA LYS A 618 18.73 2.95 36.96
C LYS A 618 17.99 2.78 38.29
N HIS A 619 16.67 2.64 38.24
CA HIS A 619 15.90 2.46 39.47
C HIS A 619 16.50 1.29 40.27
N PRO A 620 16.80 1.45 41.58
CA PRO A 620 17.31 0.35 42.40
C PRO A 620 16.37 -0.85 42.30
N GLY A 621 16.88 -2.02 41.90
CA GLY A 621 16.11 -3.25 41.71
C GLY A 621 15.32 -3.39 40.39
N HIS A 622 15.31 -2.37 39.51
CA HIS A 622 14.61 -2.45 38.21
C HIS A 622 15.47 -1.85 37.07
N PRO A 623 16.30 -2.66 36.40
CA PRO A 623 17.26 -2.18 35.39
C PRO A 623 16.62 -1.59 34.12
N TYR A 624 15.31 -1.81 33.94
CA TYR A 624 14.51 -1.31 32.81
C TYR A 624 13.61 -0.12 33.19
N ARG A 625 13.77 0.48 34.38
CA ARG A 625 13.00 1.66 34.77
C ARG A 625 13.89 2.91 34.76
N CYS A 626 13.40 3.94 34.09
CA CYS A 626 14.08 5.21 33.92
C CYS A 626 13.30 6.30 34.66
N ALA A 627 13.98 6.99 35.57
CA ALA A 627 13.39 8.07 36.35
C ALA A 627 13.82 9.43 35.79
N PHE A 628 12.85 10.31 35.66
CA PHE A 628 13.04 11.69 35.22
C PHE A 628 12.41 12.63 36.24
N LYS A 629 13.00 13.81 36.38
CA LYS A 629 12.29 14.96 36.93
C LYS A 629 11.69 15.75 35.76
N ALA A 630 10.49 16.28 35.92
CA ALA A 630 9.77 17.02 34.89
C ALA A 630 9.35 18.40 35.38
N ARG A 631 9.21 19.35 34.45
CA ARG A 631 8.68 20.70 34.66
C ARG A 631 7.70 21.07 33.56
N LYS A 632 6.83 22.04 33.86
CA LYS A 632 5.97 22.69 32.85
C LYS A 632 6.82 23.57 31.92
N PRO A 633 6.33 23.90 30.71
CA PRO A 633 7.05 24.74 29.77
C PRO A 633 7.07 26.22 30.20
N GLN A 634 6.13 26.63 31.06
CA GLN A 634 6.11 27.97 31.65
C GLN A 634 7.01 28.07 32.90
N ASP A 635 7.56 29.26 33.12
CA ASP A 635 8.24 29.61 34.37
C ASP A 635 7.26 29.77 35.55
N ALA A 636 7.80 30.07 36.74
CA ALA A 636 7.00 30.33 37.94
C ALA A 636 6.02 31.51 37.81
N SER A 637 6.25 32.42 36.86
CA SER A 637 5.37 33.56 36.55
C SER A 637 4.32 33.24 35.50
N GLY A 638 4.32 32.02 34.94
CA GLY A 638 3.39 31.59 33.90
C GLY A 638 3.80 31.98 32.48
N ASN A 639 5.00 32.54 32.28
CA ASN A 639 5.51 32.90 30.95
C ASN A 639 6.19 31.70 30.28
N TYR A 640 6.01 31.55 28.97
CA TYR A 640 6.76 30.57 28.20
C TYR A 640 8.22 30.98 28.10
N ILE A 641 9.13 30.05 28.38
CA ILE A 641 10.57 30.33 28.52
C ILE A 641 11.29 30.33 27.15
N ASN A 642 10.61 29.89 26.09
CA ASN A 642 11.19 29.75 24.74
C ASN A 642 12.50 28.95 24.77
N ASN A 643 12.38 27.69 25.16
CA ASN A 643 13.48 26.76 25.30
C ASN A 643 13.62 25.82 24.09
N ILE A 644 12.82 25.96 23.03
CA ILE A 644 12.94 25.15 21.80
C ILE A 644 13.86 25.78 20.75
N HIS A 645 14.76 24.96 20.19
CA HIS A 645 15.63 25.33 19.08
C HIS A 645 15.37 24.45 17.85
N PHE A 646 15.48 25.04 16.65
CA PHE A 646 15.36 24.36 15.36
C PHE A 646 16.73 24.34 14.65
N ASP A 647 17.39 23.20 14.59
CA ASP A 647 18.67 23.04 13.89
C ASP A 647 18.49 22.43 12.50
N LYS A 648 19.41 22.75 11.58
CA LYS A 648 19.43 22.21 10.22
C LYS A 648 20.22 20.92 10.15
#